data_AF-A0A2N6NYA9-F1
#
_entry.id   AF-A0A2N6NYA9-F1
#
_cell.length_a   1.000
_cell.length_b   1.000
_cell.length_c   1.000
_cell.angle_alpha   90.00
_cell.angle_beta   90.00
_cell.angle_gamma   90.00
#
_symmetry.space_group_name_H-M   'P 1'
#
loop_
_entity.id
_entity.type
_entity.pdbx_description
1 polymer ?
#
loop_
_entity_poly.entity_id
_entity_poly.type
_entity_poly.pdbx_seq_one_letter_code
_entity_poly.pdbx_strand_id
1 'polypeptide(L)'
;MQFRPSWCIVAVALVAQTVLAVPSIVTLPYAKYDGLVLSNGITQWLGMRYAVPPIGDRRFRPPEEPLSETGIQEAKVHRDRCLVTGRPACDPDHSEDCLFINVQAPTQATKHSRLPVFVYLGGDGYNNTLTDANINATGLMVQNDNDFIVVTFNHRLGPYGFLTGDDGMTSNNGIRDQIKALDWVTRFIRRFGGDPEHIVLGGSGIGAQNVLIHLTMQKTYNPHFKGIIAESPPFPPLPSLEQADKQYLEFAKQMGCRSNEYPQCIFSDQIGCDEKATLDCLLALSADDIQNAGHNMTLSTLEAPPWDRWLPVIDHDLIIDTTTNNFRNGHFALVPFIIGNAVDTGTAFAHRDGQSTDDVIDYMSDLYPELSPEDLDEINTMYPNTNASCDTPACAYGQISNVFQDSRYVCPALIATQNMKKKEIDGSYLYLWDVDDKFDGPMDPNTRQNIEAAMLWGPVVVDVPDSFKQGRGNDAVPYVKQRYWTNFIRSLNPNRQHKFQDFKYSMTAAGKKIRLTLWPQWWAGWRKRVVFGNGGKNRKRDTGYMKWTCTFWNRLSTYLKKYGIKASSGSGWSSACETIARVAAGAVAEKWLRKAYGVDIVAFVSSVGKIKLFDDIKSLSSNPKFLELVDTLTRDKVDEFLPVRCPNATIMKRIEDIITKLHDKHDSISGTVTYIIRRCPSSLGKPYLNKLKALLTHAIMSIPTTKGFKISSSVHGAEMRRSIHNNPFVSNPATAKATTLSAGVGITRVVSRVASPTACPSFRVTFKPPATISQDQTTARYDASGEGVLAPKGRHDPNVVPRAVCIVEAMAALTIAVALMAQHARQMGMMIAAAGR
;
A
#
# COMPACT_ATOMS: atom_id res chain seq x y z
N MET A 1 86.56 21.66 38.26
CA MET A 1 85.22 22.25 38.08
C MET A 1 84.65 21.70 36.78
N GLN A 2 83.83 20.64 36.80
CA GLN A 2 82.36 20.65 37.01
C GLN A 2 81.62 21.25 35.78
N PHE A 3 80.63 20.65 35.11
CA PHE A 3 79.71 19.55 35.42
C PHE A 3 79.16 18.88 34.13
N ARG A 4 78.55 17.71 34.31
CA ARG A 4 78.08 16.66 33.38
C ARG A 4 76.85 17.02 32.50
N PRO A 5 76.60 16.28 31.39
CA PRO A 5 75.31 16.25 30.70
C PRO A 5 74.33 15.30 31.40
N SER A 6 73.10 15.77 31.60
CA SER A 6 72.03 15.07 32.29
C SER A 6 71.26 14.13 31.36
N TRP A 7 70.86 13.01 31.95
CA TRP A 7 70.14 11.89 31.36
C TRP A 7 68.71 12.24 30.93
N CYS A 8 68.26 11.67 29.81
CA CYS A 8 66.85 11.35 29.55
C CYS A 8 66.81 10.02 28.79
N ILE A 9 66.69 8.92 29.54
CA ILE A 9 66.36 7.59 29.02
C ILE A 9 64.84 7.57 28.82
N VAL A 10 64.37 7.60 27.57
CA VAL A 10 62.99 7.26 27.22
C VAL A 10 62.94 5.76 27.02
N ALA A 11 62.41 5.04 28.01
CA ALA A 11 62.06 3.63 27.88
C ALA A 11 60.78 3.52 27.02
N VAL A 12 60.93 3.19 25.74
CA VAL A 12 59.82 2.75 24.90
C VAL A 12 59.51 1.30 25.26
N ALA A 13 58.53 1.10 26.15
CA ALA A 13 57.94 -0.20 26.37
C ALA A 13 57.16 -0.60 25.11
N LEU A 14 57.76 -1.46 24.28
CA LEU A 14 57.08 -2.17 23.21
C LEU A 14 56.06 -3.12 23.85
N VAL A 15 54.82 -2.64 24.02
CA VAL A 15 53.68 -3.52 24.26
C VAL A 15 53.38 -4.21 22.94
N ALA A 16 54.03 -5.36 22.71
CA ALA A 16 53.60 -6.29 21.69
C ALA A 16 52.22 -6.82 22.11
N GLN A 17 51.15 -6.19 21.62
CA GLN A 17 49.83 -6.78 21.69
C GLN A 17 49.87 -8.06 20.85
N THR A 18 50.00 -9.21 21.51
CA THR A 18 49.80 -10.51 20.88
C THR A 18 48.34 -10.59 20.46
N VAL A 19 48.07 -10.30 19.19
CA VAL A 19 46.75 -10.43 18.56
C VAL A 19 46.49 -11.93 18.39
N LEU A 20 45.94 -12.56 19.43
CA LEU A 20 45.52 -13.97 19.39
C LEU A 20 44.17 -14.08 18.68
N ALA A 21 44.04 -15.11 17.82
CA ALA A 21 42.77 -15.50 17.21
C ALA A 21 41.69 -15.76 18.27
N VAL A 22 40.41 -15.62 17.91
CA VAL A 22 39.30 -16.00 18.79
C VAL A 22 39.49 -17.48 19.17
N PRO A 23 39.60 -17.82 20.47
CA PRO A 23 39.69 -19.22 20.89
C PRO A 23 38.39 -19.96 20.53
N SER A 24 38.47 -21.27 20.28
CA SER A 24 37.28 -22.10 20.05
C SER A 24 36.28 -21.98 21.20
N ILE A 25 36.79 -21.73 22.42
CA ILE A 25 35.98 -21.43 23.59
C ILE A 25 35.69 -19.92 23.66
N VAL A 26 34.46 -19.53 23.33
CA VAL A 26 33.99 -18.14 23.46
C VAL A 26 33.30 -17.95 24.81
N THR A 27 33.65 -16.87 25.52
CA THR A 27 33.02 -16.51 26.80
C THR A 27 32.05 -15.35 26.62
N LEU A 28 30.79 -15.60 26.97
CA LEU A 28 29.70 -14.63 27.10
C LEU A 28 29.42 -14.38 28.60
N PRO A 29 28.72 -13.29 28.97
CA PRO A 29 28.45 -13.00 30.38
C PRO A 29 27.67 -14.09 31.12
N TYR A 30 26.84 -14.85 30.40
CA TYR A 30 25.98 -15.89 30.96
C TYR A 30 26.48 -17.32 30.69
N ALA A 31 27.42 -17.55 29.77
CA ALA A 31 27.86 -18.90 29.41
C ALA A 31 29.22 -18.91 28.70
N LYS A 32 29.88 -20.08 28.69
CA LYS A 32 31.05 -20.36 27.84
C LYS A 32 30.67 -21.42 26.81
N TYR A 33 31.04 -21.21 25.54
CA TYR A 33 30.71 -22.12 24.44
C TYR A 33 31.97 -22.62 23.74
N ASP A 34 32.13 -23.94 23.65
CA ASP A 34 33.20 -24.58 22.87
C ASP A 34 32.72 -24.91 21.46
N GLY A 35 33.24 -24.18 20.48
CA GLY A 35 32.92 -24.33 19.06
C GLY A 35 33.77 -25.39 18.35
N LEU A 36 33.40 -25.68 17.10
CA LEU A 36 34.09 -26.59 16.21
C LEU A 36 34.99 -25.82 15.23
N VAL A 37 36.30 -26.04 15.31
CA VAL A 37 37.27 -25.50 14.34
C VAL A 37 37.37 -26.45 13.15
N LEU A 38 37.01 -25.98 11.96
CA LEU A 38 37.07 -26.75 10.72
C LEU A 38 38.41 -26.56 10.00
N SER A 39 38.80 -27.55 9.21
CA SER A 39 40.04 -27.51 8.40
C SER A 39 39.99 -26.49 7.25
N ASN A 40 38.81 -26.02 6.88
CA ASN A 40 38.58 -25.04 5.79
C ASN A 40 38.76 -23.56 6.25
N GLY A 41 39.24 -23.33 7.47
CA GLY A 41 39.49 -22.00 8.00
C GLY A 41 38.26 -21.30 8.58
N ILE A 42 37.19 -22.03 8.85
CA ILE A 42 35.99 -21.56 9.56
C ILE A 42 35.90 -22.19 10.95
N THR A 43 35.47 -21.41 11.93
CA THR A 43 35.05 -21.91 13.25
C THR A 43 33.55 -21.73 13.39
N GLN A 44 32.87 -22.77 13.89
CA GLN A 44 31.42 -22.80 14.06
C GLN A 44 31.06 -22.90 15.54
N TRP A 45 30.10 -22.09 15.98
CA TRP A 45 29.45 -22.21 17.27
C TRP A 45 27.96 -22.42 17.02
N LEU A 46 27.52 -23.67 17.07
CA LEU A 46 26.19 -24.11 16.68
C LEU A 46 25.38 -24.47 17.93
N GLY A 47 24.10 -24.09 17.98
CA GLY A 47 23.21 -24.47 19.07
C GLY A 47 23.37 -23.66 20.38
N MET A 48 23.86 -22.43 20.30
CA MET A 48 23.96 -21.55 21.48
C MET A 48 22.58 -20.99 21.85
N ARG A 49 22.28 -20.77 23.13
CA ARG A 49 20.99 -20.19 23.54
C ARG A 49 21.04 -18.67 23.45
N TYR A 50 20.08 -18.05 22.77
CA TYR A 50 19.86 -16.59 22.86
C TYR A 50 18.69 -16.22 23.77
N ALA A 51 17.87 -17.19 24.17
CA ALA A 51 16.76 -17.05 25.10
C ALA A 51 16.54 -18.34 25.91
N VAL A 52 15.75 -18.24 26.99
CA VAL A 52 15.25 -19.39 27.77
C VAL A 52 14.31 -20.24 26.91
N PRO A 53 14.27 -21.58 27.08
CA PRO A 53 13.26 -22.43 26.45
C PRO A 53 11.82 -21.88 26.65
N PRO A 54 11.04 -21.67 25.58
CA PRO A 54 9.68 -21.11 25.66
C PRO A 54 8.64 -22.19 25.99
N ILE A 55 8.91 -23.01 27.01
CA ILE A 55 8.10 -24.17 27.43
C ILE A 55 7.29 -23.87 28.70
N GLY A 56 6.23 -24.65 28.93
CA GLY A 56 5.35 -24.50 30.09
C GLY A 56 4.75 -23.09 30.14
N ASP A 57 4.84 -22.42 31.29
CA ASP A 57 4.31 -21.06 31.47
C ASP A 57 4.96 -19.99 30.57
N ARG A 58 6.06 -20.30 29.87
CA ARG A 58 6.68 -19.41 28.86
C ARG A 58 6.14 -19.61 27.46
N ARG A 59 5.33 -20.65 27.24
CA ARG A 59 4.65 -20.86 25.96
C ARG A 59 3.73 -19.66 25.68
N PHE A 60 3.73 -19.21 24.43
CA PHE A 60 3.00 -18.01 23.98
C PHE A 60 3.38 -16.68 24.67
N ARG A 61 4.52 -16.61 25.35
CA ARG A 61 5.04 -15.37 25.97
C ARG A 61 6.27 -14.83 25.24
N PRO A 62 6.60 -13.53 25.41
CA PRO A 62 7.84 -12.97 24.87
C PRO A 62 9.09 -13.71 25.35
N PRO A 63 10.16 -13.79 24.53
CA PRO A 63 11.40 -14.48 24.91
C PRO A 63 12.16 -13.76 26.03
N GLU A 64 12.67 -14.54 27.00
CA GLU A 64 13.43 -14.07 28.16
C GLU A 64 14.95 -14.15 27.95
N GLU A 65 15.75 -13.45 28.77
CA GLU A 65 17.22 -13.56 28.75
C GLU A 65 17.69 -14.99 29.07
N PRO A 66 18.72 -15.50 28.39
CA PRO A 66 19.22 -16.85 28.65
C PRO A 66 19.70 -17.00 30.10
N LEU A 67 19.50 -18.18 30.67
CA LEU A 67 19.95 -18.51 32.02
C LEU A 67 21.48 -18.52 32.11
N SER A 68 21.99 -18.19 33.29
CA SER A 68 23.44 -18.24 33.56
C SER A 68 23.91 -19.68 33.79
N GLU A 69 24.91 -20.08 33.02
CA GLU A 69 25.53 -21.40 33.02
C GLU A 69 26.99 -21.30 33.47
N THR A 70 27.37 -22.07 34.50
CA THR A 70 28.73 -22.02 35.06
C THR A 70 29.75 -22.89 34.31
N GLY A 71 29.28 -23.89 33.55
CA GLY A 71 30.10 -24.81 32.78
C GLY A 71 30.36 -24.38 31.33
N ILE A 72 31.32 -25.06 30.68
CA ILE A 72 31.52 -24.93 29.23
C ILE A 72 30.45 -25.77 28.53
N GLN A 73 29.66 -25.11 27.71
CA GLN A 73 28.60 -25.70 26.89
C GLN A 73 29.17 -26.10 25.53
N GLU A 74 28.79 -27.27 25.03
CA GLU A 74 29.19 -27.68 23.69
C GLU A 74 28.36 -26.92 22.63
N ALA A 75 29.04 -26.33 21.65
CA ALA A 75 28.43 -25.60 20.54
C ALA A 75 28.93 -26.13 19.18
N LYS A 76 28.92 -27.45 18.99
CA LYS A 76 29.51 -28.14 17.83
C LYS A 76 28.48 -28.67 16.83
N VAL A 77 27.23 -28.79 17.25
CA VAL A 77 26.12 -29.32 16.45
C VAL A 77 24.94 -28.38 16.54
N HIS A 78 24.15 -28.33 15.46
CA HIS A 78 22.87 -27.67 15.51
C HIS A 78 21.95 -28.36 16.52
N ARG A 79 21.12 -27.56 17.20
CA ARG A 79 20.07 -28.04 18.11
C ARG A 79 18.72 -28.05 17.39
N ASP A 80 17.71 -28.57 18.07
CA ASP A 80 16.37 -28.75 17.53
C ASP A 80 15.80 -27.46 16.95
N ARG A 81 15.11 -27.60 15.81
CA ARG A 81 14.32 -26.54 15.18
C ARG A 81 13.02 -26.35 15.96
N CYS A 82 12.37 -25.21 15.75
CA CYS A 82 11.07 -24.99 16.38
C CYS A 82 10.00 -25.88 15.76
N LEU A 83 9.05 -26.35 16.59
CA LEU A 83 7.88 -27.08 16.13
C LEU A 83 7.12 -26.33 15.03
N VAL A 84 6.68 -27.09 14.03
CA VAL A 84 5.99 -26.58 12.83
C VAL A 84 4.61 -27.20 12.72
N THR A 85 3.62 -26.39 12.39
CA THR A 85 2.23 -26.82 12.18
C THR A 85 2.12 -27.94 11.13
N GLY A 86 1.28 -28.95 11.41
CA GLY A 86 1.05 -30.05 10.46
C GLY A 86 2.10 -31.16 10.51
N ARG A 87 2.97 -31.17 11.52
CA ARG A 87 3.87 -32.29 11.84
C ARG A 87 3.68 -32.76 13.27
N PRO A 88 3.87 -34.05 13.57
CA PRO A 88 3.77 -34.57 14.93
C PRO A 88 4.83 -33.92 15.83
N ALA A 89 4.57 -33.77 17.13
CA ALA A 89 5.55 -33.15 18.03
C ALA A 89 6.79 -34.04 18.26
N CYS A 90 6.67 -35.34 17.97
CA CYS A 90 7.78 -36.29 17.99
C CYS A 90 8.62 -36.32 16.71
N ASP A 91 8.41 -35.40 15.76
CA ASP A 91 9.26 -35.28 14.57
C ASP A 91 10.73 -35.07 14.99
N PRO A 92 11.68 -35.94 14.57
CA PRO A 92 13.09 -35.76 14.89
C PRO A 92 13.59 -34.36 14.55
N ASP A 93 14.54 -33.87 15.34
CA ASP A 93 15.18 -32.56 15.20
C ASP A 93 14.24 -31.34 15.39
N HIS A 94 13.04 -31.51 15.96
CA HIS A 94 12.12 -30.42 16.30
C HIS A 94 11.69 -30.46 17.77
N SER A 95 11.55 -29.29 18.41
CA SER A 95 11.18 -29.16 19.83
C SER A 95 10.55 -27.78 20.12
N GLU A 96 9.80 -27.67 21.22
CA GLU A 96 9.45 -26.34 21.76
C GLU A 96 10.67 -25.63 22.34
N ASP A 97 11.63 -26.40 22.89
CA ASP A 97 12.93 -25.88 23.27
C ASP A 97 13.80 -25.70 22.03
N CYS A 98 13.61 -24.57 21.34
CA CYS A 98 14.22 -24.33 20.03
C CYS A 98 14.95 -23.01 19.87
N LEU A 99 14.97 -22.11 20.87
CA LEU A 99 15.50 -20.74 20.74
C LEU A 99 17.04 -20.70 20.76
N PHE A 100 17.63 -21.21 19.68
CA PHE A 100 19.06 -21.33 19.46
C PHE A 100 19.57 -20.40 18.35
N ILE A 101 20.83 -19.97 18.48
CA ILE A 101 21.58 -19.14 17.56
C ILE A 101 22.89 -19.83 17.19
N ASN A 102 23.31 -19.65 15.95
CA ASN A 102 24.49 -20.25 15.35
C ASN A 102 25.38 -19.15 14.79
N VAL A 103 26.70 -19.22 15.04
CA VAL A 103 27.68 -18.28 14.52
C VAL A 103 28.76 -19.04 13.75
N GLN A 104 29.07 -18.58 12.54
CA GLN A 104 30.12 -19.13 11.68
C GLN A 104 31.06 -17.98 11.30
N ALA A 105 32.32 -18.07 11.73
CA ALA A 105 33.31 -17.01 11.57
C ALA A 105 34.66 -17.55 11.07
N PRO A 106 35.49 -16.71 10.41
CA PRO A 106 36.84 -17.11 10.03
C PRO A 106 37.67 -17.50 11.26
N THR A 107 38.38 -18.63 11.22
CA THR A 107 39.17 -19.15 12.36
C THR A 107 40.26 -18.17 12.82
N GLN A 108 40.77 -17.33 11.91
CA GLN A 108 41.77 -16.32 12.24
C GLN A 108 41.17 -14.98 12.72
N ALA A 109 39.84 -14.87 12.76
CA ALA A 109 39.20 -13.67 13.29
C ALA A 109 39.60 -13.47 14.75
N THR A 110 39.72 -12.22 15.16
CA THR A 110 40.00 -11.81 16.54
C THR A 110 38.85 -10.93 17.02
N LYS A 111 38.70 -10.73 18.33
CA LYS A 111 37.73 -9.76 18.89
C LYS A 111 37.92 -8.31 18.39
N HIS A 112 39.02 -8.04 17.70
CA HIS A 112 39.37 -6.73 17.12
C HIS A 112 39.21 -6.67 15.60
N SER A 113 38.89 -7.79 14.93
CA SER A 113 38.80 -7.87 13.47
C SER A 113 37.69 -7.00 12.88
N ARG A 114 36.58 -6.80 13.62
CA ARG A 114 35.41 -5.99 13.19
C ARG A 114 34.92 -6.40 11.80
N LEU A 115 34.64 -7.69 11.63
CA LEU A 115 34.16 -8.23 10.37
C LEU A 115 32.68 -7.87 10.13
N PRO A 116 32.26 -7.58 8.89
CA PRO A 116 30.85 -7.46 8.55
C PRO A 116 30.06 -8.70 9.00
N VAL A 117 28.85 -8.49 9.52
CA VAL A 117 28.00 -9.56 10.05
C VAL A 117 26.78 -9.71 9.16
N PHE A 118 26.57 -10.90 8.63
CA PHE A 118 25.37 -11.27 7.89
C PHE A 118 24.47 -12.12 8.78
N VAL A 119 23.35 -11.54 9.23
CA VAL A 119 22.32 -12.27 9.97
C VAL A 119 21.28 -12.74 8.96
N TYR A 120 21.05 -14.05 8.87
CA TYR A 120 20.15 -14.63 7.87
C TYR A 120 18.93 -15.30 8.51
N LEU A 121 17.76 -14.93 8.01
CA LEU A 121 16.46 -15.51 8.30
C LEU A 121 16.05 -16.44 7.15
N GLY A 122 16.12 -17.76 7.38
CA GLY A 122 15.60 -18.75 6.42
C GLY A 122 14.09 -18.92 6.55
N GLY A 123 13.38 -19.18 5.45
CA GLY A 123 12.01 -19.71 5.55
C GLY A 123 11.06 -19.48 4.39
N ASP A 124 10.20 -20.47 4.17
CA ASP A 124 9.14 -20.45 3.16
C ASP A 124 7.72 -20.60 3.76
N GLY A 125 7.58 -20.42 5.08
CA GLY A 125 6.28 -20.49 5.75
C GLY A 125 6.38 -20.28 7.25
N TYR A 126 5.44 -19.55 7.84
CA TYR A 126 5.20 -19.60 9.30
C TYR A 126 4.57 -20.94 9.74
N ASN A 127 4.18 -21.78 8.78
CA ASN A 127 3.39 -22.98 8.96
C ASN A 127 4.06 -24.26 8.41
N ASN A 128 5.30 -24.17 7.89
CA ASN A 128 5.98 -25.30 7.25
C ASN A 128 7.46 -25.43 7.67
N THR A 129 8.10 -26.54 7.30
CA THR A 129 9.45 -26.93 7.74
C THR A 129 10.59 -26.37 6.91
N LEU A 130 10.31 -25.43 6.02
CA LEU A 130 11.31 -24.89 5.10
C LEU A 130 12.09 -23.71 5.71
N THR A 131 11.75 -23.29 6.92
CA THR A 131 12.59 -22.42 7.77
C THR A 131 13.73 -23.23 8.37
N ASP A 132 14.83 -23.37 7.63
CA ASP A 132 16.03 -24.01 8.18
C ASP A 132 17.03 -22.98 8.71
N ALA A 133 17.19 -22.90 10.04
CA ALA A 133 18.27 -22.13 10.65
C ALA A 133 19.60 -22.90 10.69
N ASN A 134 19.61 -24.20 10.38
CA ASN A 134 20.78 -25.07 10.41
C ASN A 134 21.59 -25.00 9.11
N ILE A 135 21.77 -23.77 8.63
CA ILE A 135 22.46 -23.47 7.39
C ILE A 135 23.96 -23.63 7.57
N ASN A 136 24.57 -24.41 6.69
CA ASN A 136 26.02 -24.48 6.56
C ASN A 136 26.52 -23.32 5.69
N ALA A 137 27.11 -22.29 6.31
CA ALA A 137 27.58 -21.10 5.61
C ALA A 137 28.98 -21.28 4.98
N THR A 138 29.65 -22.41 5.21
CA THR A 138 31.03 -22.62 4.72
C THR A 138 31.12 -22.55 3.19
N GLY A 139 30.09 -23.01 2.47
CA GLY A 139 30.03 -22.92 1.01
C GLY A 139 29.97 -21.48 0.47
N LEU A 140 29.43 -20.54 1.26
CA LEU A 140 29.42 -19.11 0.96
C LEU A 140 30.74 -18.45 1.38
N MET A 141 31.22 -18.72 2.60
CA MET A 141 32.39 -18.05 3.18
C MET A 141 33.70 -18.43 2.49
N VAL A 142 33.96 -19.73 2.31
CA VAL A 142 35.23 -20.26 1.75
C VAL A 142 35.41 -19.79 0.31
N GLN A 143 34.32 -19.69 -0.45
CA GLN A 143 34.35 -19.20 -1.83
C GLN A 143 34.52 -17.68 -1.94
N ASN A 144 34.43 -16.95 -0.81
CA ASN A 144 34.41 -15.49 -0.77
C ASN A 144 35.34 -14.99 0.35
N ASP A 145 36.62 -15.34 0.29
CA ASP A 145 37.73 -14.72 1.03
C ASP A 145 37.70 -14.84 2.58
N ASN A 146 36.69 -15.49 3.17
CA ASN A 146 36.57 -15.67 4.63
C ASN A 146 36.75 -14.34 5.43
N ASP A 147 36.04 -13.27 5.06
CA ASP A 147 36.20 -11.92 5.63
C ASP A 147 34.88 -11.30 6.13
N PHE A 148 33.88 -12.12 6.43
CA PHE A 148 32.62 -11.74 7.07
C PHE A 148 32.16 -12.88 8.00
N ILE A 149 31.16 -12.62 8.84
CA ILE A 149 30.55 -13.59 9.75
C ILE A 149 29.13 -13.89 9.29
N VAL A 150 28.69 -15.15 9.39
CA VAL A 150 27.29 -15.54 9.18
C VAL A 150 26.67 -15.96 10.50
N VAL A 151 25.48 -15.44 10.77
CA VAL A 151 24.66 -15.78 11.94
C VAL A 151 23.29 -16.26 11.47
N THR A 152 22.84 -17.38 12.02
CA THR A 152 21.48 -17.90 11.82
C THR A 152 20.86 -18.26 13.16
N PHE A 153 19.54 -18.27 13.25
CA PHE A 153 18.85 -18.61 14.49
C PHE A 153 17.44 -19.10 14.24
N ASN A 154 16.93 -19.89 15.19
CA ASN A 154 15.55 -20.35 15.22
C ASN A 154 14.64 -19.31 15.87
N HIS A 155 13.38 -19.24 15.45
CA HIS A 155 12.32 -18.46 16.09
C HIS A 155 11.02 -19.26 16.06
N ARG A 156 10.11 -19.02 17.01
CA ARG A 156 8.84 -19.77 17.07
C ARG A 156 7.98 -19.55 15.83
N LEU A 157 7.31 -20.62 15.41
CA LEU A 157 6.45 -20.71 14.24
C LEU A 157 5.04 -21.14 14.65
N GLY A 158 4.12 -21.17 13.70
CA GLY A 158 2.75 -21.65 13.89
C GLY A 158 2.04 -20.98 15.07
N PRO A 159 1.20 -21.72 15.84
CA PRO A 159 0.51 -21.16 16.99
C PRO A 159 1.51 -20.76 18.10
N TYR A 160 2.64 -21.45 18.23
CA TYR A 160 3.65 -21.15 19.26
C TYR A 160 4.23 -19.73 19.12
N GLY A 161 4.36 -19.23 17.89
CA GLY A 161 4.91 -17.90 17.59
C GLY A 161 3.87 -16.82 17.33
N PHE A 162 2.69 -17.17 16.83
CA PHE A 162 1.76 -16.20 16.24
C PHE A 162 0.32 -16.29 16.74
N LEU A 163 0.00 -17.21 17.66
CA LEU A 163 -1.28 -17.16 18.36
C LEU A 163 -1.39 -15.83 19.11
N THR A 164 -2.53 -15.16 18.99
CA THR A 164 -2.81 -13.85 19.61
C THR A 164 -4.25 -13.84 20.12
N GLY A 165 -4.42 -13.54 21.40
CA GLY A 165 -5.74 -13.45 22.05
C GLY A 165 -5.78 -12.27 23.03
N ASP A 166 -6.98 -11.82 23.37
CA ASP A 166 -7.19 -10.64 24.23
C ASP A 166 -7.01 -10.93 25.75
N ASP A 167 -6.64 -12.15 26.13
CA ASP A 167 -6.48 -12.65 27.51
C ASP A 167 -5.13 -12.31 28.18
N GLY A 168 -4.46 -11.27 27.72
CA GLY A 168 -3.13 -10.85 28.20
C GLY A 168 -1.96 -11.56 27.52
N MET A 169 -2.22 -12.37 26.49
CA MET A 169 -1.18 -12.94 25.63
C MET A 169 -0.53 -11.85 24.77
N THR A 170 0.81 -11.87 24.67
CA THR A 170 1.50 -10.90 23.82
C THR A 170 1.56 -11.41 22.38
N SER A 171 1.14 -10.58 21.42
CA SER A 171 1.17 -10.91 19.99
C SER A 171 2.59 -11.00 19.43
N ASN A 172 2.73 -11.63 18.26
CA ASN A 172 3.93 -11.63 17.43
C ASN A 172 5.19 -12.19 18.13
N ASN A 173 5.04 -13.20 18.98
CA ASN A 173 6.16 -13.79 19.72
C ASN A 173 7.26 -14.34 18.80
N GLY A 174 6.93 -14.87 17.62
CA GLY A 174 7.92 -15.28 16.62
C GLY A 174 8.75 -14.11 16.07
N ILE A 175 8.17 -12.90 15.96
CA ILE A 175 8.93 -11.68 15.63
C ILE A 175 9.75 -11.21 16.85
N ARG A 176 9.21 -11.31 18.06
CA ARG A 176 9.92 -10.97 19.31
C ARG A 176 11.15 -11.84 19.54
N ASP A 177 11.08 -13.12 19.18
CA ASP A 177 12.21 -14.05 19.14
C ASP A 177 13.32 -13.52 18.23
N GLN A 178 12.96 -13.04 17.03
CA GLN A 178 13.92 -12.44 16.11
C GLN A 178 14.54 -11.14 16.65
N ILE A 179 13.74 -10.28 17.29
CA ILE A 179 14.26 -9.07 17.96
C ILE A 179 15.29 -9.48 19.03
N LYS A 180 14.97 -10.49 19.85
CA LYS A 180 15.85 -10.99 20.91
C LYS A 180 17.16 -11.56 20.36
N ALA A 181 17.09 -12.32 19.26
CA ALA A 181 18.27 -12.82 18.59
C ALA A 181 19.13 -11.69 17.99
N LEU A 182 18.50 -10.66 17.41
CA LEU A 182 19.23 -9.49 16.90
C LEU A 182 19.87 -8.67 18.02
N ASP A 183 19.20 -8.47 19.15
CA ASP A 183 19.80 -7.87 20.36
C ASP A 183 21.01 -8.66 20.84
N TRP A 184 20.88 -10.00 20.88
CA TRP A 184 21.99 -10.89 21.22
C TRP A 184 23.19 -10.69 20.27
N VAL A 185 22.95 -10.59 18.95
CA VAL A 185 23.99 -10.32 17.96
C VAL A 185 24.66 -8.97 18.24
N THR A 186 23.88 -7.90 18.39
CA THR A 186 24.42 -6.57 18.68
C THR A 186 25.26 -6.55 19.95
N ARG A 187 24.87 -7.29 20.99
CA ARG A 187 25.60 -7.35 22.27
C ARG A 187 26.87 -8.21 22.21
N PHE A 188 26.86 -9.31 21.47
CA PHE A 188 27.86 -10.37 21.64
C PHE A 188 28.70 -10.69 20.41
N ILE A 189 28.31 -10.28 19.20
CA ILE A 189 29.00 -10.74 17.97
C ILE A 189 30.47 -10.33 17.88
N ARG A 190 30.85 -9.26 18.60
CA ARG A 190 32.25 -8.83 18.74
C ARG A 190 33.15 -9.87 19.40
N ARG A 191 32.59 -10.75 20.24
CA ARG A 191 33.32 -11.88 20.85
C ARG A 191 33.75 -12.93 19.82
N PHE A 192 33.03 -12.99 18.70
CA PHE A 192 33.29 -13.86 17.55
C PHE A 192 34.06 -13.14 16.43
N GLY A 193 34.45 -11.88 16.66
CA GLY A 193 35.21 -11.04 15.72
C GLY A 193 34.38 -10.15 14.80
N GLY A 194 33.05 -10.12 14.97
CA GLY A 194 32.15 -9.31 14.17
C GLY A 194 32.12 -7.84 14.59
N ASP A 195 31.64 -7.00 13.70
CA ASP A 195 31.33 -5.60 13.95
C ASP A 195 29.82 -5.43 14.25
N PRO A 196 29.43 -5.14 15.50
CA PRO A 196 28.02 -4.88 15.83
C PRO A 196 27.49 -3.62 15.14
N GLU A 197 28.37 -2.74 14.63
CA GLU A 197 27.99 -1.56 13.84
C GLU A 197 27.89 -1.84 12.33
N HIS A 198 28.14 -3.07 11.88
CA HIS A 198 28.03 -3.45 10.47
C HIS A 198 27.26 -4.77 10.29
N ILE A 199 25.99 -4.76 10.72
CA ILE A 199 25.07 -5.88 10.53
C ILE A 199 24.27 -5.68 9.24
N VAL A 200 24.24 -6.69 8.38
CA VAL A 200 23.33 -6.79 7.23
C VAL A 200 22.33 -7.90 7.53
N LEU A 201 21.04 -7.56 7.52
CA LEU A 201 19.94 -8.49 7.77
C LEU A 201 19.43 -9.04 6.44
N GLY A 202 19.51 -10.35 6.25
CA GLY A 202 19.07 -11.03 5.03
C GLY A 202 18.01 -12.09 5.29
N GLY A 203 17.23 -12.43 4.27
CA GLY A 203 16.36 -13.58 4.30
C GLY A 203 15.80 -13.93 2.92
N SER A 204 15.20 -15.12 2.82
CA SER A 204 14.42 -15.57 1.65
C SER A 204 12.98 -15.87 2.05
N GLY A 205 12.04 -15.77 1.10
CA GLY A 205 10.64 -16.12 1.33
C GLY A 205 10.04 -15.38 2.53
N ILE A 206 9.45 -16.11 3.47
CA ILE A 206 8.94 -15.56 4.74
C ILE A 206 10.05 -14.96 5.60
N GLY A 207 11.27 -15.51 5.55
CA GLY A 207 12.44 -14.87 6.13
C GLY A 207 12.69 -13.47 5.56
N ALA A 208 12.52 -13.30 4.23
CA ALA A 208 12.58 -11.99 3.58
C ALA A 208 11.39 -11.09 3.96
N GLN A 209 10.18 -11.62 4.15
CA GLN A 209 9.06 -10.87 4.72
C GLN A 209 9.42 -10.34 6.11
N ASN A 210 10.01 -11.18 6.97
CA ASN A 210 10.45 -10.79 8.30
C ASN A 210 11.50 -9.69 8.26
N VAL A 211 12.47 -9.75 7.34
CA VAL A 211 13.41 -8.64 7.10
C VAL A 211 12.66 -7.32 6.80
N LEU A 212 11.61 -7.36 5.98
CA LEU A 212 10.81 -6.16 5.69
C LEU A 212 9.93 -5.71 6.87
N ILE A 213 9.47 -6.64 7.70
CA ILE A 213 8.80 -6.32 8.98
C ILE A 213 9.79 -5.59 9.89
N HIS A 214 10.98 -6.14 10.17
CA HIS A 214 12.03 -5.45 10.94
C HIS A 214 12.35 -4.07 10.38
N LEU A 215 12.33 -3.92 9.06
CA LEU A 215 12.56 -2.64 8.41
C LEU A 215 11.43 -1.62 8.66
N THR A 216 10.18 -2.07 8.78
CA THR A 216 8.97 -1.23 8.90
C THR A 216 8.41 -1.12 10.31
N MET A 217 8.95 -1.87 11.26
CA MET A 217 8.60 -1.83 12.68
C MET A 217 8.87 -0.45 13.31
N GLN A 218 8.26 -0.21 14.47
CA GLN A 218 8.49 1.02 15.22
C GLN A 218 9.97 1.23 15.54
N LYS A 219 10.42 2.49 15.46
CA LYS A 219 11.84 2.86 15.69
C LYS A 219 12.38 2.45 17.06
N THR A 220 11.52 2.35 18.07
CA THR A 220 11.85 1.94 19.44
C THR A 220 12.41 0.52 19.50
N TYR A 221 12.04 -0.34 18.55
CA TYR A 221 12.47 -1.73 18.48
C TYR A 221 13.58 -1.98 17.45
N ASN A 222 14.04 -0.94 16.72
CA ASN A 222 14.90 -1.09 15.55
C ASN A 222 16.31 -1.59 15.93
N PRO A 223 16.66 -2.86 15.68
CA PRO A 223 18.02 -3.34 15.88
C PRO A 223 18.94 -2.65 14.86
N HIS A 224 20.16 -2.31 15.25
CA HIS A 224 21.08 -1.58 14.39
C HIS A 224 21.62 -2.46 13.25
N PHE A 225 20.87 -2.59 12.14
CA PHE A 225 21.40 -3.05 10.86
C PHE A 225 21.69 -1.88 9.92
N LYS A 226 22.69 -2.05 9.05
CA LYS A 226 23.15 -1.03 8.08
C LYS A 226 22.72 -1.33 6.65
N GLY A 227 22.13 -2.49 6.40
CA GLY A 227 21.58 -2.85 5.09
C GLY A 227 20.71 -4.09 5.18
N ILE A 228 19.88 -4.31 4.16
CA ILE A 228 19.01 -5.49 4.09
C ILE A 228 19.13 -6.25 2.76
N ILE A 229 18.83 -7.54 2.79
CA ILE A 229 18.69 -8.40 1.62
C ILE A 229 17.37 -9.14 1.74
N ALA A 230 16.41 -8.86 0.85
CA ALA A 230 15.10 -9.51 0.84
C ALA A 230 14.93 -10.32 -0.46
N GLU A 231 15.11 -11.63 -0.38
CA GLU A 231 14.98 -12.54 -1.52
C GLU A 231 13.56 -13.09 -1.65
N SER A 232 12.87 -12.77 -2.74
CA SER A 232 11.48 -13.18 -2.98
C SER A 232 10.53 -12.94 -1.78
N PRO A 233 10.45 -11.71 -1.21
CA PRO A 233 9.59 -11.44 -0.06
C PRO A 233 8.09 -11.47 -0.44
N PRO A 234 7.26 -12.29 0.23
CA PRO A 234 5.80 -12.20 0.12
C PRO A 234 5.26 -11.04 0.96
N PHE A 235 4.13 -10.47 0.54
CA PHE A 235 3.41 -9.40 1.24
C PHE A 235 1.97 -9.82 1.56
N PRO A 236 1.74 -10.60 2.64
CA PRO A 236 0.40 -10.96 3.05
C PRO A 236 -0.51 -9.80 3.42
N PRO A 237 -1.83 -9.98 3.27
CA PRO A 237 -2.74 -9.30 4.17
C PRO A 237 -2.45 -9.80 5.59
N LEU A 238 -1.92 -8.93 6.43
CA LEU A 238 -1.68 -9.24 7.83
C LEU A 238 -3.00 -9.11 8.60
N PRO A 239 -3.39 -10.09 9.43
CA PRO A 239 -4.61 -10.01 10.22
C PRO A 239 -4.59 -8.83 11.19
N SER A 240 -5.77 -8.27 11.45
CA SER A 240 -6.00 -7.36 12.58
C SER A 240 -6.07 -8.13 13.90
N LEU A 241 -5.95 -7.43 15.04
CA LEU A 241 -6.18 -8.03 16.35
C LEU A 241 -7.55 -8.72 16.45
N GLU A 242 -8.61 -8.12 15.91
CA GLU A 242 -9.95 -8.73 15.91
C GLU A 242 -10.00 -10.05 15.12
N GLN A 243 -9.32 -10.11 13.97
CA GLN A 243 -9.25 -11.34 13.17
C GLN A 243 -8.42 -12.42 13.88
N ALA A 244 -7.31 -12.01 14.51
CA ALA A 244 -6.45 -12.92 15.26
C ALA A 244 -7.14 -13.45 16.53
N ASP A 245 -7.92 -12.62 17.23
CA ASP A 245 -8.71 -13.04 18.39
C ASP A 245 -9.77 -14.08 18.00
N LYS A 246 -10.52 -13.86 16.90
CA LYS A 246 -11.45 -14.87 16.37
C LYS A 246 -10.75 -16.20 16.07
N GLN A 247 -9.55 -16.14 15.49
CA GLN A 247 -8.73 -17.32 15.25
C GLN A 247 -8.30 -18.01 16.56
N TYR A 248 -7.90 -17.24 17.57
CA TYR A 248 -7.57 -17.74 18.90
C TYR A 248 -8.75 -18.44 19.59
N LEU A 249 -9.94 -17.84 19.54
CA LEU A 249 -11.15 -18.40 20.15
C LEU A 249 -11.56 -19.73 19.52
N GLU A 250 -11.49 -19.83 18.20
CA GLU A 250 -11.81 -21.08 17.50
C GLU A 250 -10.74 -22.14 17.76
N PHE A 251 -9.46 -21.76 17.81
CA PHE A 251 -8.38 -22.67 18.22
C PHE A 251 -8.59 -23.20 19.64
N ALA A 252 -8.93 -22.33 20.60
CA ALA A 252 -9.20 -22.71 21.98
C ALA A 252 -10.41 -23.65 22.11
N LYS A 253 -11.45 -23.42 21.31
CA LYS A 253 -12.64 -24.28 21.26
C LYS A 253 -12.30 -25.68 20.73
N GLN A 254 -11.50 -25.78 19.68
CA GLN A 254 -11.08 -27.06 19.12
C GLN A 254 -10.23 -27.87 20.11
N MET A 255 -9.45 -27.18 20.94
CA MET A 255 -8.66 -27.79 22.01
C MET A 255 -9.46 -28.17 23.26
N GLY A 256 -10.78 -27.99 23.25
CA GLY A 256 -11.61 -28.25 24.42
C GLY A 256 -11.35 -27.28 25.57
N CYS A 257 -10.53 -26.24 25.36
CA CYS A 257 -10.32 -25.15 26.31
C CYS A 257 -11.48 -24.15 26.34
N ARG A 258 -12.48 -24.33 25.46
CA ARG A 258 -13.73 -23.56 25.43
C ARG A 258 -14.86 -24.44 24.90
N SER A 259 -15.99 -24.55 25.62
CA SER A 259 -17.17 -25.31 25.17
C SER A 259 -18.40 -24.41 25.00
N ASN A 260 -19.37 -24.84 24.18
CA ASN A 260 -20.76 -24.36 24.24
C ASN A 260 -21.52 -24.98 25.43
N GLU A 261 -20.90 -25.90 26.18
CA GLU A 261 -21.47 -26.73 27.25
C GLU A 261 -20.90 -26.38 28.64
N TYR A 262 -20.67 -25.09 28.91
CA TYR A 262 -20.77 -24.57 30.27
C TYR A 262 -22.16 -23.91 30.39
N PRO A 263 -23.16 -24.58 31.01
CA PRO A 263 -24.54 -24.05 31.09
C PRO A 263 -24.69 -22.78 31.94
N GLN A 264 -23.58 -22.18 32.39
CA GLN A 264 -23.56 -20.95 33.20
C GLN A 264 -23.19 -19.70 32.37
N CYS A 265 -22.71 -19.84 31.13
CA CYS A 265 -22.31 -18.69 30.30
C CYS A 265 -23.39 -18.34 29.25
N ILE A 266 -24.68 -18.46 29.62
CA ILE A 266 -25.83 -17.99 28.85
C ILE A 266 -26.63 -17.07 29.80
N PHE A 267 -26.44 -15.75 29.65
CA PHE A 267 -27.02 -14.69 30.49
C PHE A 267 -26.46 -14.54 31.91
N SER A 268 -25.35 -13.82 32.09
CA SER A 268 -25.29 -12.76 33.10
C SER A 268 -23.97 -11.97 33.02
N ASP A 269 -24.08 -10.66 33.24
CA ASP A 269 -22.96 -9.74 33.50
C ASP A 269 -22.26 -10.03 34.85
N GLN A 270 -22.36 -11.23 35.44
CA GLN A 270 -21.69 -11.57 36.70
C GLN A 270 -21.29 -13.05 36.80
N ILE A 271 -19.97 -13.28 36.78
CA ILE A 271 -19.19 -14.43 37.31
C ILE A 271 -19.11 -15.68 36.40
N GLY A 272 -17.94 -15.93 35.80
CA GLY A 272 -17.38 -17.30 35.75
C GLY A 272 -16.70 -17.87 34.50
N CYS A 273 -16.60 -17.17 33.36
CA CYS A 273 -15.75 -17.59 32.25
C CYS A 273 -14.52 -16.62 32.21
N ASP A 274 -13.56 -16.81 33.13
CA ASP A 274 -12.36 -15.94 33.26
C ASP A 274 -11.42 -16.13 32.05
N GLU A 275 -11.00 -15.05 31.39
CA GLU A 275 -10.03 -15.05 30.27
C GLU A 275 -8.76 -15.83 30.64
N LYS A 276 -8.35 -15.73 31.91
CA LYS A 276 -7.22 -16.46 32.47
C LYS A 276 -7.39 -17.98 32.41
N ALA A 277 -8.63 -18.49 32.53
CA ALA A 277 -8.91 -19.92 32.50
C ALA A 277 -8.70 -20.54 31.11
N THR A 278 -8.89 -19.77 30.02
CA THR A 278 -8.62 -20.26 28.65
C THR A 278 -7.12 -20.36 28.40
N LEU A 279 -6.34 -19.34 28.74
CA LEU A 279 -4.88 -19.37 28.61
C LEU A 279 -4.26 -20.50 29.45
N ASP A 280 -4.67 -20.63 30.73
CA ASP A 280 -4.17 -21.66 31.63
C ASP A 280 -4.44 -23.07 31.07
N CYS A 281 -5.60 -23.29 30.43
CA CYS A 281 -5.90 -24.54 29.73
C CYS A 281 -4.95 -24.78 28.54
N LEU A 282 -4.75 -23.78 27.68
CA LEU A 282 -3.86 -23.90 26.51
C LEU A 282 -2.40 -24.13 26.90
N LEU A 283 -1.95 -23.53 28.01
CA LEU A 283 -0.62 -23.76 28.58
C LEU A 283 -0.47 -25.20 29.11
N ALA A 284 -1.54 -25.80 29.62
CA ALA A 284 -1.54 -27.17 30.14
C ALA A 284 -1.53 -28.26 29.06
N LEU A 285 -1.84 -27.93 27.80
CA LEU A 285 -1.84 -28.88 26.69
C LEU A 285 -0.43 -29.42 26.40
N SER A 286 -0.34 -30.65 25.90
CA SER A 286 0.91 -31.18 25.37
C SER A 286 1.22 -30.56 24.00
N ALA A 287 2.51 -30.62 23.60
CA ALA A 287 2.89 -30.23 22.25
C ALA A 287 2.21 -31.10 21.18
N ASP A 288 1.95 -32.38 21.48
CA ASP A 288 1.23 -33.30 20.60
C ASP A 288 -0.23 -32.86 20.40
N ASP A 289 -0.92 -32.43 21.46
CA ASP A 289 -2.29 -31.93 21.36
C ASP A 289 -2.37 -30.71 20.44
N ILE A 290 -1.47 -29.74 20.65
CA ILE A 290 -1.37 -28.52 19.83
C ILE A 290 -1.03 -28.84 18.37
N GLN A 291 -0.13 -29.80 18.13
CA GLN A 291 0.28 -30.18 16.77
C GLN A 291 -0.82 -30.94 16.02
N ASN A 292 -1.54 -31.84 16.70
CA ASN A 292 -2.69 -32.56 16.13
C ASN A 292 -3.84 -31.61 15.78
N ALA A 293 -4.07 -30.60 16.61
CA ALA A 293 -5.00 -29.50 16.32
C ALA A 293 -4.65 -28.76 15.03
N GLY A 294 -3.38 -28.35 14.95
CA GLY A 294 -2.85 -27.58 13.84
C GLY A 294 -2.91 -28.36 12.52
N HIS A 295 -2.86 -29.70 12.56
CA HIS A 295 -3.02 -30.57 11.40
C HIS A 295 -4.47 -30.63 10.91
N ASN A 296 -5.45 -30.73 11.82
CA ASN A 296 -6.88 -30.92 11.49
C ASN A 296 -7.67 -29.62 11.24
N MET A 297 -7.05 -28.46 11.40
CA MET A 297 -7.70 -27.16 11.27
C MET A 297 -8.14 -26.85 9.82
N THR A 298 -9.40 -27.12 9.50
CA THR A 298 -10.23 -26.32 8.59
C THR A 298 -10.95 -25.25 9.43
N LEU A 299 -10.31 -24.10 9.67
CA LEU A 299 -10.98 -22.94 10.26
C LEU A 299 -11.97 -22.38 9.24
N SER A 300 -13.18 -22.91 9.23
CA SER A 300 -14.27 -22.60 8.29
C SER A 300 -14.75 -21.15 8.28
N THR A 301 -14.16 -20.27 9.08
CA THR A 301 -14.50 -18.84 9.16
C THR A 301 -13.45 -17.91 8.56
N LEU A 302 -12.26 -18.43 8.25
CA LEU A 302 -11.24 -17.74 7.46
C LEU A 302 -10.90 -18.71 6.34
N GLU A 303 -11.49 -18.52 5.16
CA GLU A 303 -11.10 -19.20 3.91
C GLU A 303 -9.70 -18.71 3.47
N ALA A 304 -8.73 -18.72 4.38
CA ALA A 304 -7.34 -18.41 4.11
C ALA A 304 -6.68 -19.63 3.45
N PRO A 305 -5.81 -19.44 2.45
CA PRO A 305 -5.07 -20.54 1.85
C PRO A 305 -4.31 -21.36 2.91
N PRO A 306 -4.12 -22.67 2.71
CA PRO A 306 -3.55 -23.58 3.72
C PRO A 306 -2.18 -23.19 4.29
N TRP A 307 -1.44 -22.28 3.63
CA TRP A 307 -0.07 -21.86 3.95
C TRP A 307 0.03 -20.54 4.74
N ASP A 308 -1.06 -19.77 4.86
CA ASP A 308 -1.13 -18.46 5.55
C ASP A 308 -1.87 -18.54 6.91
N ARG A 309 -1.95 -19.72 7.53
CA ARG A 309 -2.77 -19.95 8.75
C ARG A 309 -2.33 -19.06 9.91
N TRP A 310 -1.08 -19.20 10.33
CA TRP A 310 -0.49 -18.38 11.39
C TRP A 310 0.36 -17.28 10.76
N LEU A 311 0.00 -16.01 10.98
CA LEU A 311 0.68 -14.85 10.40
C LEU A 311 1.00 -13.81 11.50
N PRO A 312 1.99 -12.93 11.28
CA PRO A 312 2.15 -11.75 12.11
C PRO A 312 0.89 -10.88 12.07
N VAL A 313 0.50 -10.37 13.23
CA VAL A 313 -0.71 -9.56 13.45
C VAL A 313 -0.34 -8.09 13.48
N ILE A 314 -1.20 -7.22 12.95
CA ILE A 314 -1.11 -5.78 13.16
C ILE A 314 -1.52 -5.49 14.61
N ASP A 315 -0.54 -5.46 15.51
CA ASP A 315 -0.72 -5.32 16.96
C ASP A 315 -0.66 -3.87 17.46
N HIS A 316 -0.36 -2.92 16.57
CA HIS A 316 -0.16 -1.50 16.90
C HIS A 316 0.98 -1.22 17.90
N ASP A 317 1.80 -2.21 18.24
CA ASP A 317 3.01 -2.13 19.07
C ASP A 317 4.26 -2.37 18.21
N LEU A 318 4.47 -3.60 17.75
CA LEU A 318 5.56 -3.92 16.83
C LEU A 318 5.20 -3.58 15.39
N ILE A 319 4.02 -4.04 14.96
CA ILE A 319 3.51 -3.94 13.58
C ILE A 319 2.30 -3.01 13.60
N ILE A 320 2.51 -1.78 13.12
CA ILE A 320 1.51 -0.70 13.24
C ILE A 320 0.53 -0.59 12.08
N ASP A 321 0.88 -1.13 10.92
CA ASP A 321 0.09 -1.15 9.69
C ASP A 321 0.67 -2.27 8.78
N THR A 322 -0.02 -2.56 7.68
CA THR A 322 0.48 -3.46 6.63
C THR A 322 1.84 -3.02 6.09
N THR A 323 2.69 -3.97 5.70
CA THR A 323 4.03 -3.72 5.13
C THR A 323 3.97 -2.72 3.97
N THR A 324 3.00 -2.86 3.07
CA THR A 324 2.80 -1.96 1.93
C THR A 324 2.50 -0.52 2.36
N ASN A 325 1.66 -0.32 3.38
CA ASN A 325 1.33 1.01 3.89
C ASN A 325 2.51 1.65 4.61
N ASN A 326 3.27 0.88 5.40
CA ASN A 326 4.48 1.38 6.04
C ASN A 326 5.46 1.94 5.01
N PHE A 327 5.69 1.22 3.90
CA PHE A 327 6.50 1.74 2.80
C PHE A 327 5.92 3.01 2.17
N ARG A 328 4.62 3.08 1.92
CA ARG A 328 4.00 4.27 1.32
C ARG A 328 4.08 5.51 2.18
N ASN A 329 3.89 5.32 3.48
CA ASN A 329 3.90 6.41 4.45
C ASN A 329 5.33 6.83 4.86
N GLY A 330 6.35 6.11 4.40
CA GLY A 330 7.73 6.40 4.77
C GLY A 330 8.10 5.88 6.16
N HIS A 331 7.35 4.91 6.70
CA HIS A 331 7.59 4.27 8.00
C HIS A 331 8.51 3.07 7.81
N PHE A 332 9.79 3.34 7.58
CA PHE A 332 10.82 2.29 7.49
C PHE A 332 12.20 2.85 7.80
N ALA A 333 13.13 1.98 8.22
CA ALA A 333 14.53 2.36 8.44
C ALA A 333 15.24 2.69 7.10
N LEU A 334 16.06 3.74 7.12
CA LEU A 334 16.70 4.28 5.92
C LEU A 334 18.07 3.62 5.68
N VAL A 335 18.05 2.39 5.15
CA VAL A 335 19.27 1.62 4.86
C VAL A 335 19.33 1.12 3.41
N PRO A 336 20.53 0.96 2.82
CA PRO A 336 20.71 0.28 1.54
C PRO A 336 20.06 -1.11 1.50
N PHE A 337 19.65 -1.57 0.31
CA PHE A 337 18.95 -2.84 0.18
C PHE A 337 19.18 -3.55 -1.16
N ILE A 338 19.13 -4.88 -1.11
CA ILE A 338 18.84 -5.75 -2.25
C ILE A 338 17.42 -6.30 -2.06
N ILE A 339 16.60 -6.21 -3.10
CA ILE A 339 15.28 -6.84 -3.14
C ILE A 339 15.02 -7.40 -4.53
N GLY A 340 14.23 -8.46 -4.66
CA GLY A 340 13.86 -9.03 -5.94
C GLY A 340 13.09 -10.33 -5.77
N ASN A 341 12.85 -11.03 -6.88
CA ASN A 341 12.06 -12.25 -6.89
C ASN A 341 12.50 -13.20 -8.01
N ALA A 342 12.10 -14.47 -7.91
CA ALA A 342 12.15 -15.43 -9.01
C ALA A 342 11.11 -15.13 -10.10
N VAL A 343 11.38 -15.58 -11.33
CA VAL A 343 10.30 -15.79 -12.30
C VAL A 343 9.36 -16.88 -11.79
N ASP A 344 8.08 -16.76 -12.12
CA ASP A 344 7.05 -17.77 -11.85
C ASP A 344 6.90 -18.19 -10.37
N THR A 345 7.22 -17.29 -9.42
CA THR A 345 7.08 -17.52 -7.98
C THR A 345 5.66 -17.94 -7.58
N GLY A 346 4.65 -17.52 -8.34
CA GLY A 346 3.27 -17.87 -8.04
C GLY A 346 2.90 -19.33 -8.30
N THR A 347 3.69 -20.05 -9.10
CA THR A 347 3.39 -21.44 -9.47
C THR A 347 3.45 -22.39 -8.27
N ALA A 348 4.28 -22.10 -7.27
CA ALA A 348 4.38 -22.91 -6.05
C ALA A 348 3.14 -22.82 -5.13
N PHE A 349 2.34 -21.75 -5.23
CA PHE A 349 1.21 -21.50 -4.31
C PHE A 349 -0.14 -21.32 -4.98
N ALA A 350 -0.16 -21.25 -6.31
CA ALA A 350 -1.39 -21.18 -7.08
C ALA A 350 -2.18 -22.48 -6.94
N HIS A 351 -3.50 -22.35 -6.84
CA HIS A 351 -4.40 -23.49 -6.80
C HIS A 351 -4.27 -24.31 -8.09
N ARG A 352 -3.67 -25.51 -7.98
CA ARG A 352 -3.32 -26.36 -9.13
C ARG A 352 -4.54 -26.91 -9.87
N ASP A 353 -5.65 -27.07 -9.16
CA ASP A 353 -6.88 -27.65 -9.70
C ASP A 353 -7.82 -26.63 -10.35
N GLY A 354 -7.40 -25.36 -10.51
CA GLY A 354 -8.23 -24.33 -11.16
C GLY A 354 -8.56 -24.69 -12.61
N GLN A 355 -9.85 -24.74 -12.95
CA GLN A 355 -10.40 -25.17 -14.24
C GLN A 355 -10.96 -24.00 -15.07
N SER A 356 -11.28 -22.89 -14.43
CA SER A 356 -12.05 -21.80 -15.00
C SER A 356 -11.60 -20.43 -14.51
N THR A 357 -12.14 -19.38 -15.13
CA THR A 357 -11.95 -18.00 -14.66
C THR A 357 -12.67 -17.76 -13.33
N ASP A 358 -13.73 -18.51 -13.03
CA ASP A 358 -14.46 -18.42 -11.76
C ASP A 358 -13.58 -18.91 -10.61
N ASP A 359 -12.76 -19.96 -10.80
CA ASP A 359 -11.79 -20.40 -9.78
C ASP A 359 -10.74 -19.32 -9.44
N VAL A 360 -10.45 -18.41 -10.38
CA VAL A 360 -9.58 -17.25 -10.13
C VAL A 360 -10.30 -16.21 -9.28
N ILE A 361 -11.60 -15.99 -9.52
CA ILE A 361 -12.44 -15.07 -8.74
C ILE A 361 -12.55 -15.57 -7.31
N ASP A 362 -12.86 -16.87 -7.13
CA ASP A 362 -13.00 -17.50 -5.81
C ASP A 362 -11.68 -17.40 -5.05
N TYR A 363 -10.57 -17.85 -5.64
CA TYR A 363 -9.25 -17.80 -5.02
C TYR A 363 -8.83 -16.37 -4.61
N MET A 364 -9.16 -15.37 -5.42
CA MET A 364 -8.84 -13.97 -5.11
C MET A 364 -9.77 -13.35 -4.07
N SER A 365 -11.03 -13.79 -4.01
CA SER A 365 -11.98 -13.39 -2.98
C SER A 365 -11.59 -13.97 -1.62
N ASP A 366 -11.14 -15.22 -1.59
CA ASP A 366 -10.59 -15.89 -0.40
C ASP A 366 -9.36 -15.16 0.14
N LEU A 367 -8.41 -14.83 -0.75
CA LEU A 367 -7.20 -14.10 -0.39
C LEU A 367 -7.46 -12.65 0.03
N TYR A 368 -8.42 -12.00 -0.60
CA TYR A 368 -8.72 -10.58 -0.45
C TYR A 368 -10.24 -10.35 -0.42
N PRO A 369 -10.90 -10.65 0.72
CA PRO A 369 -12.36 -10.60 0.84
C PRO A 369 -12.96 -9.20 0.67
N GLU A 370 -12.13 -8.16 0.65
CA GLU A 370 -12.55 -6.78 0.39
C GLU A 370 -12.60 -6.40 -1.10
N LEU A 371 -12.19 -7.28 -2.03
CA LEU A 371 -12.27 -6.98 -3.46
C LEU A 371 -13.73 -6.90 -3.93
N SER A 372 -14.06 -5.85 -4.71
CA SER A 372 -15.39 -5.74 -5.31
C SER A 372 -15.52 -6.62 -6.57
N PRO A 373 -16.74 -6.95 -7.01
CA PRO A 373 -16.94 -7.66 -8.28
C PRO A 373 -16.28 -6.98 -9.48
N GLU A 374 -16.27 -5.63 -9.53
CA GLU A 374 -15.58 -4.88 -10.59
C GLU A 374 -14.06 -5.02 -10.53
N ASP A 375 -13.49 -5.16 -9.33
CA ASP A 375 -12.06 -5.41 -9.15
C ASP A 375 -11.66 -6.80 -9.64
N LEU A 376 -12.51 -7.80 -9.39
CA LEU A 376 -12.33 -9.18 -9.84
C LEU A 376 -12.45 -9.29 -11.37
N ASP A 377 -13.40 -8.58 -12.00
CA ASP A 377 -13.52 -8.50 -13.46
C ASP A 377 -12.30 -7.81 -14.11
N GLU A 378 -11.79 -6.75 -13.49
CA GLU A 378 -10.58 -6.08 -13.97
C GLU A 378 -9.34 -6.99 -13.83
N ILE A 379 -9.25 -7.81 -12.77
CA ILE A 379 -8.20 -8.85 -12.64
C ILE A 379 -8.28 -9.82 -13.82
N ASN A 380 -9.44 -10.37 -14.12
CA ASN A 380 -9.62 -11.31 -15.22
C ASN A 380 -9.27 -10.68 -16.58
N THR A 381 -9.59 -9.41 -16.78
CA THR A 381 -9.26 -8.68 -18.00
C THR A 381 -7.74 -8.48 -18.17
N MET A 382 -7.01 -8.16 -17.09
CA MET A 382 -5.56 -7.93 -17.17
C MET A 382 -4.75 -9.23 -17.24
N TYR A 383 -5.28 -10.30 -16.65
CA TYR A 383 -4.67 -11.62 -16.64
C TYR A 383 -5.60 -12.57 -17.40
N PRO A 384 -5.73 -12.46 -18.74
CA PRO A 384 -6.67 -13.30 -19.48
C PRO A 384 -6.23 -14.75 -19.46
N ASN A 385 -7.16 -15.66 -19.20
CA ASN A 385 -6.94 -17.08 -19.48
C ASN A 385 -6.90 -17.29 -20.99
N THR A 386 -5.76 -17.69 -21.54
CA THR A 386 -5.64 -18.01 -22.97
C THR A 386 -6.40 -19.28 -23.36
N ASN A 387 -6.83 -20.09 -22.39
CA ASN A 387 -7.62 -21.31 -22.56
C ASN A 387 -8.94 -21.16 -21.78
N ALA A 388 -9.87 -20.35 -22.27
CA ALA A 388 -11.08 -19.89 -21.55
C ALA A 388 -11.97 -20.99 -20.93
N SER A 389 -11.91 -22.24 -21.40
CA SER A 389 -12.46 -23.44 -20.74
C SER A 389 -11.80 -24.69 -21.32
N CYS A 390 -11.34 -25.64 -20.49
CA CYS A 390 -10.83 -26.91 -20.97
C CYS A 390 -11.04 -28.06 -19.98
N ASP A 391 -11.24 -29.29 -20.49
CA ASP A 391 -11.60 -30.50 -19.72
C ASP A 391 -10.47 -31.06 -18.83
N THR A 392 -9.35 -30.32 -18.67
CA THR A 392 -8.20 -30.76 -17.88
C THR A 392 -8.03 -29.93 -16.61
N PRO A 393 -7.76 -30.56 -15.45
CA PRO A 393 -7.29 -29.86 -14.27
C PRO A 393 -6.06 -29.00 -14.63
N ALA A 394 -5.98 -27.77 -14.10
CA ALA A 394 -4.93 -26.76 -14.35
C ALA A 394 -5.13 -25.80 -15.54
N CYS A 395 -6.30 -25.73 -16.16
CA CYS A 395 -6.58 -24.79 -17.26
C CYS A 395 -6.36 -23.32 -16.87
N ALA A 396 -6.76 -22.94 -15.65
CA ALA A 396 -6.62 -21.58 -15.11
C ALA A 396 -5.39 -21.41 -14.20
N TYR A 397 -4.62 -22.48 -13.95
CA TYR A 397 -3.47 -22.46 -13.04
C TYR A 397 -2.43 -21.39 -13.40
N GLY A 398 -2.12 -21.25 -14.69
CA GLY A 398 -1.19 -20.21 -15.17
C GLY A 398 -1.72 -18.79 -14.89
N GLN A 399 -3.03 -18.58 -15.00
CA GLN A 399 -3.67 -17.31 -14.68
C GLN A 399 -3.59 -17.03 -13.17
N ILE A 400 -4.01 -17.98 -12.33
CA ILE A 400 -3.94 -17.88 -10.87
C ILE A 400 -2.50 -17.58 -10.42
N SER A 401 -1.53 -18.31 -10.96
CA SER A 401 -0.10 -18.09 -10.69
C SER A 401 0.34 -16.67 -11.00
N ASN A 402 -0.04 -16.12 -12.16
CA ASN A 402 0.34 -14.76 -12.55
C ASN A 402 -0.29 -13.70 -11.64
N VAL A 403 -1.58 -13.83 -11.34
CA VAL A 403 -2.32 -12.92 -10.44
C VAL A 403 -1.72 -12.95 -9.04
N PHE A 404 -1.47 -14.15 -8.51
CA PHE A 404 -0.91 -14.35 -7.18
C PHE A 404 0.53 -13.82 -7.08
N GLN A 405 1.38 -14.12 -8.06
CA GLN A 405 2.75 -13.61 -8.09
C GLN A 405 2.79 -12.07 -8.09
N ASP A 406 1.97 -11.43 -8.92
CA ASP A 406 1.99 -9.99 -9.08
C ASP A 406 1.43 -9.28 -7.83
N SER A 407 0.32 -9.78 -7.29
CA SER A 407 -0.30 -9.23 -6.08
C SER A 407 0.57 -9.40 -4.84
N ARG A 408 1.30 -10.52 -4.72
CA ARG A 408 1.97 -10.93 -3.48
C ARG A 408 3.47 -10.67 -3.41
N TYR A 409 4.18 -10.77 -4.53
CA TYR A 409 5.65 -10.69 -4.57
C TYR A 409 6.11 -9.48 -5.38
N VAL A 410 5.73 -9.46 -6.66
CA VAL A 410 6.34 -8.59 -7.65
C VAL A 410 5.99 -7.12 -7.44
N CYS A 411 4.69 -6.81 -7.34
CA CYS A 411 4.25 -5.44 -7.23
C CYS A 411 4.55 -4.83 -5.86
N PRO A 412 4.34 -5.52 -4.73
CA PRO A 412 4.72 -5.00 -3.42
C PRO A 412 6.23 -4.74 -3.26
N ALA A 413 7.10 -5.63 -3.77
CA ALA A 413 8.55 -5.39 -3.79
C ALA A 413 8.91 -4.12 -4.59
N LEU A 414 8.21 -3.87 -5.69
CA LEU A 414 8.36 -2.65 -6.48
C LEU A 414 7.88 -1.40 -5.71
N ILE A 415 6.80 -1.51 -4.92
CA ILE A 415 6.33 -0.43 -4.03
C ILE A 415 7.37 -0.08 -2.99
N ALA A 416 7.91 -1.10 -2.31
CA ALA A 416 8.96 -0.92 -1.31
C ALA A 416 10.14 -0.18 -1.94
N THR A 417 10.65 -0.70 -3.06
CA THR A 417 11.77 -0.12 -3.82
C THR A 417 11.50 1.35 -4.22
N GLN A 418 10.31 1.65 -4.74
CA GLN A 418 9.94 3.00 -5.16
C GLN A 418 9.88 3.98 -4.00
N ASN A 419 9.25 3.61 -2.88
CA ASN A 419 9.10 4.52 -1.76
C ASN A 419 10.40 4.70 -0.96
N MET A 420 11.23 3.66 -0.88
CA MET A 420 12.60 3.79 -0.37
C MET A 420 13.40 4.81 -1.17
N LYS A 421 13.31 4.79 -2.52
CA LYS A 421 14.02 5.78 -3.33
C LYS A 421 13.47 7.20 -3.21
N LYS A 422 12.17 7.38 -2.92
CA LYS A 422 11.60 8.71 -2.60
C LYS A 422 12.20 9.32 -1.34
N LYS A 423 12.75 8.50 -0.43
CA LYS A 423 13.49 8.93 0.76
C LYS A 423 15.00 9.11 0.50
N GLU A 424 15.39 9.18 -0.77
CA GLU A 424 16.76 9.42 -1.21
C GLU A 424 17.79 8.39 -0.70
N ILE A 425 17.33 7.18 -0.34
CA ILE A 425 18.24 6.10 0.03
C ILE A 425 19.11 5.76 -1.17
N ASP A 426 20.42 5.83 -0.96
CA ASP A 426 21.39 5.31 -1.91
C ASP A 426 21.71 3.84 -1.65
N GLY A 427 22.08 3.10 -2.71
CA GLY A 427 22.33 1.65 -2.59
C GLY A 427 21.07 0.78 -2.64
N SER A 428 20.09 1.15 -3.46
CA SER A 428 18.88 0.37 -3.75
C SER A 428 19.06 -0.51 -4.98
N TYR A 429 18.92 -1.84 -4.86
CA TYR A 429 19.22 -2.77 -5.94
C TYR A 429 18.07 -3.77 -6.16
N LEU A 430 17.52 -3.78 -7.37
CA LEU A 430 16.45 -4.71 -7.77
C LEU A 430 17.03 -5.85 -8.61
N TYR A 431 16.63 -7.11 -8.34
CA TYR A 431 16.93 -8.25 -9.21
C TYR A 431 15.67 -8.99 -9.71
N LEU A 432 15.87 -9.83 -10.72
CA LEU A 432 14.99 -10.93 -11.11
C LEU A 432 15.85 -12.18 -11.28
N TRP A 433 15.46 -13.28 -10.66
CA TRP A 433 16.06 -14.58 -10.90
C TRP A 433 15.33 -15.29 -12.04
N ASP A 434 16.01 -15.46 -13.17
CA ASP A 434 15.49 -16.04 -14.43
C ASP A 434 16.47 -17.12 -14.93
N VAL A 435 16.92 -17.95 -13.99
CA VAL A 435 17.78 -19.10 -14.26
C VAL A 435 16.87 -20.31 -14.41
N ASP A 436 16.90 -20.88 -15.61
CA ASP A 436 16.11 -22.04 -15.98
C ASP A 436 16.95 -23.31 -15.86
N ASP A 437 16.32 -24.36 -15.35
CA ASP A 437 16.91 -25.63 -15.04
C ASP A 437 16.20 -26.74 -15.82
N LYS A 438 16.60 -26.90 -17.08
CA LYS A 438 15.98 -27.86 -18.00
C LYS A 438 16.57 -29.27 -17.90
N PHE A 439 17.60 -29.47 -17.07
CA PHE A 439 18.39 -30.71 -17.09
C PHE A 439 17.64 -31.90 -16.48
N ASP A 440 16.73 -31.65 -15.53
CA ASP A 440 15.93 -32.65 -14.82
C ASP A 440 14.46 -32.72 -15.31
N GLY A 441 14.17 -32.18 -16.51
CA GLY A 441 12.80 -32.00 -17.02
C GLY A 441 12.18 -30.66 -16.60
N PRO A 442 10.86 -30.42 -16.79
CA PRO A 442 10.21 -29.27 -16.19
C PRO A 442 10.29 -29.42 -14.66
N MET A 443 11.10 -28.56 -14.05
CA MET A 443 11.26 -28.47 -12.61
C MET A 443 9.88 -28.38 -11.93
N ASP A 444 9.62 -29.17 -10.89
CA ASP A 444 8.38 -29.02 -10.09
C ASP A 444 8.28 -27.54 -9.68
N PRO A 445 7.14 -26.88 -9.97
CA PRO A 445 6.86 -25.52 -9.52
C PRO A 445 7.25 -25.25 -8.07
N ASN A 446 7.09 -26.23 -7.18
CA ASN A 446 7.45 -26.11 -5.76
C ASN A 446 8.97 -25.97 -5.53
N THR A 447 9.79 -26.56 -6.40
CA THR A 447 11.26 -26.57 -6.29
C THR A 447 11.88 -25.33 -6.95
N ARG A 448 11.15 -24.64 -7.84
CA ARG A 448 11.60 -23.38 -8.47
C ARG A 448 11.63 -22.22 -7.50
N GLN A 449 10.71 -22.20 -6.54
CA GLN A 449 10.76 -21.23 -5.47
C GLN A 449 11.91 -21.58 -4.51
N ASN A 450 12.70 -20.58 -4.14
CA ASN A 450 13.83 -20.71 -3.20
C ASN A 450 15.07 -21.44 -3.73
N ILE A 451 15.07 -21.90 -4.98
CA ILE A 451 16.34 -22.34 -5.58
C ILE A 451 17.38 -21.23 -5.55
N GLU A 452 16.97 -19.99 -5.77
CA GLU A 452 17.86 -18.84 -5.63
C GLU A 452 18.47 -18.78 -4.22
N ALA A 453 17.68 -18.97 -3.16
CA ALA A 453 18.15 -18.96 -1.78
C ALA A 453 19.19 -20.07 -1.54
N ALA A 454 18.94 -21.29 -2.04
CA ALA A 454 19.92 -22.38 -2.01
C ALA A 454 21.23 -22.02 -2.74
N MET A 455 21.15 -21.30 -3.86
CA MET A 455 22.33 -20.85 -4.61
C MET A 455 23.22 -19.88 -3.83
N LEU A 456 22.73 -19.24 -2.76
CA LEU A 456 23.56 -18.40 -1.90
C LEU A 456 24.55 -19.27 -1.10
N TRP A 457 24.12 -20.40 -0.59
CA TRP A 457 24.94 -21.30 0.24
C TRP A 457 25.89 -22.16 -0.60
N GLY A 458 25.46 -22.48 -1.82
CA GLY A 458 26.29 -23.09 -2.85
C GLY A 458 26.20 -24.63 -2.88
N PRO A 459 26.55 -25.22 -4.03
CA PRO A 459 26.30 -26.64 -4.36
C PRO A 459 27.19 -27.62 -3.58
N VAL A 460 28.15 -27.12 -2.81
CA VAL A 460 29.08 -27.94 -2.00
C VAL A 460 28.44 -28.39 -0.69
N VAL A 461 27.50 -27.59 -0.18
CA VAL A 461 26.93 -27.77 1.17
C VAL A 461 25.41 -27.89 1.17
N VAL A 462 24.76 -27.52 0.07
CA VAL A 462 23.32 -27.70 -0.14
C VAL A 462 23.13 -28.60 -1.36
N ASP A 463 22.18 -29.53 -1.28
CA ASP A 463 21.79 -30.30 -2.46
C ASP A 463 21.08 -29.39 -3.45
N VAL A 464 21.53 -29.44 -4.70
CA VAL A 464 21.05 -28.58 -5.77
C VAL A 464 20.76 -29.42 -6.99
N PRO A 465 19.87 -28.95 -7.89
CA PRO A 465 19.65 -29.66 -9.13
C PRO A 465 20.90 -29.84 -9.97
N ASP A 466 20.88 -30.83 -10.85
CA ASP A 466 22.08 -31.28 -11.57
C ASP A 466 22.68 -30.17 -12.42
N SER A 467 21.89 -29.25 -12.98
CA SER A 467 22.45 -28.16 -13.80
C SER A 467 23.42 -27.24 -13.05
N PHE A 468 23.30 -27.12 -11.72
CA PHE A 468 24.14 -26.28 -10.87
C PHE A 468 25.39 -26.98 -10.34
N LYS A 469 25.50 -28.31 -10.52
CA LYS A 469 26.66 -29.09 -10.11
C LYS A 469 27.87 -28.81 -11.02
N GLN A 470 29.08 -29.04 -10.48
CA GLN A 470 30.33 -28.72 -11.19
C GLN A 470 30.40 -29.35 -12.58
N GLY A 471 30.78 -28.58 -13.60
CA GLY A 471 30.91 -29.04 -14.98
C GLY A 471 29.61 -29.03 -15.79
N ARG A 472 28.48 -28.63 -15.19
CA ARG A 472 27.17 -28.58 -15.82
C ARG A 472 26.83 -27.16 -16.31
N GLY A 473 25.64 -26.99 -16.90
CA GLY A 473 25.28 -25.77 -17.64
C GLY A 473 25.18 -24.49 -16.79
N ASN A 474 24.76 -24.62 -15.53
CA ASN A 474 24.56 -23.53 -14.57
C ASN A 474 25.60 -23.53 -13.44
N ASP A 475 26.70 -24.29 -13.56
CA ASP A 475 27.74 -24.42 -12.54
C ASP A 475 28.36 -23.09 -12.07
N ALA A 476 28.38 -22.07 -12.92
CA ALA A 476 28.87 -20.73 -12.59
C ALA A 476 27.85 -19.86 -11.83
N VAL A 477 26.56 -20.18 -11.89
CA VAL A 477 25.47 -19.35 -11.34
C VAL A 477 25.59 -19.12 -9.83
N PRO A 478 25.83 -20.15 -8.98
CA PRO A 478 25.91 -19.95 -7.53
C PRO A 478 27.00 -18.95 -7.17
N TYR A 479 28.20 -19.10 -7.75
CA TYR A 479 29.34 -18.21 -7.48
C TYR A 479 29.09 -16.77 -7.92
N VAL A 480 28.38 -16.57 -9.04
CA VAL A 480 27.99 -15.23 -9.48
C VAL A 480 27.01 -14.59 -8.49
N LYS A 481 26.00 -15.34 -7.99
CA LYS A 481 25.10 -14.85 -6.94
C LYS A 481 25.87 -14.50 -5.67
N GLN A 482 26.64 -15.45 -5.13
CA GLN A 482 27.46 -15.28 -3.94
C GLN A 482 28.34 -14.02 -4.01
N ARG A 483 28.94 -13.75 -5.19
CA ARG A 483 29.78 -12.57 -5.38
C ARG A 483 29.03 -11.26 -5.15
N TYR A 484 27.84 -11.08 -5.71
CA TYR A 484 27.07 -9.85 -5.51
C TYR A 484 26.58 -9.71 -4.07
N TRP A 485 26.14 -10.81 -3.46
CA TRP A 485 25.65 -10.81 -2.08
C TRP A 485 26.75 -10.50 -1.07
N THR A 486 27.90 -11.16 -1.17
CA THR A 486 29.02 -10.91 -0.25
C THR A 486 29.62 -9.53 -0.45
N ASN A 487 29.65 -9.00 -1.68
CA ASN A 487 30.00 -7.59 -1.92
C ASN A 487 29.07 -6.63 -1.16
N PHE A 488 27.76 -6.88 -1.22
CA PHE A 488 26.79 -6.06 -0.49
C PHE A 488 26.91 -6.22 1.04
N ILE A 489 27.12 -7.44 1.53
CA ILE A 489 27.37 -7.71 2.96
C ILE A 489 28.56 -6.90 3.48
N ARG A 490 29.63 -6.77 2.68
CA ARG A 490 30.85 -6.03 3.09
C ARG A 490 30.75 -4.52 2.91
N SER A 491 30.09 -4.06 1.86
CA SER A 491 30.23 -2.67 1.38
C SER A 491 28.91 -1.92 1.22
N LEU A 492 27.78 -2.59 1.42
CA LEU A 492 26.43 -2.10 1.12
C LEU A 492 26.24 -1.76 -0.37
N ASN A 493 27.07 -2.34 -1.24
CA ASN A 493 27.02 -2.18 -2.69
C ASN A 493 27.39 -3.51 -3.37
N PRO A 494 26.49 -4.15 -4.16
CA PRO A 494 26.76 -5.44 -4.76
C PRO A 494 27.88 -5.39 -5.82
N ASN A 495 28.23 -4.20 -6.30
CA ASN A 495 29.29 -4.00 -7.28
C ASN A 495 30.68 -3.82 -6.64
N ARG A 496 30.78 -3.66 -5.32
CA ARG A 496 32.06 -3.36 -4.67
C ARG A 496 32.37 -4.39 -3.61
N GLN A 497 33.53 -5.03 -3.74
CA GLN A 497 33.96 -5.99 -2.73
C GLN A 497 34.32 -5.30 -1.41
N HIS A 498 34.90 -4.09 -1.46
CA HIS A 498 35.06 -3.20 -0.30
C HIS A 498 34.59 -1.78 -0.64
N LYS A 499 34.27 -0.97 0.38
CA LYS A 499 33.66 0.37 0.24
C LYS A 499 34.31 1.28 -0.82
N PHE A 500 35.64 1.21 -0.94
CA PHE A 500 36.46 2.05 -1.83
C PHE A 500 37.05 1.30 -3.04
N GLN A 501 36.56 0.09 -3.34
CA GLN A 501 37.07 -0.71 -4.45
C GLN A 501 36.25 -0.52 -5.72
N ASP A 502 36.93 -0.49 -6.87
CA ASP A 502 36.30 -0.44 -8.19
C ASP A 502 35.58 -1.74 -8.55
N PHE A 503 34.56 -1.61 -9.42
CA PHE A 503 33.81 -2.77 -9.92
C PHE A 503 34.71 -3.64 -10.81
N LYS A 504 34.82 -4.91 -10.44
CA LYS A 504 35.47 -5.93 -11.28
C LYS A 504 34.48 -6.44 -12.32
N TYR A 505 34.78 -6.20 -13.59
CA TYR A 505 33.93 -6.61 -14.72
C TYR A 505 33.99 -8.11 -15.05
N SER A 506 34.85 -8.88 -14.37
CA SER A 506 34.94 -10.32 -14.53
C SER A 506 35.36 -11.02 -13.25
N MET A 507 34.96 -12.28 -13.14
CA MET A 507 35.43 -13.22 -12.12
C MET A 507 35.72 -14.58 -12.74
N THR A 508 36.46 -15.42 -12.04
CA THR A 508 36.55 -16.85 -12.37
C THR A 508 35.52 -17.59 -11.52
N ALA A 509 34.65 -18.37 -12.15
CA ALA A 509 33.64 -19.20 -11.47
C ALA A 509 33.57 -20.55 -12.19
N ALA A 510 33.58 -21.65 -11.43
CA ALA A 510 33.58 -23.01 -11.97
C ALA A 510 34.65 -23.24 -13.08
N GLY A 511 35.86 -22.69 -12.91
CA GLY A 511 36.96 -22.79 -13.89
C GLY A 511 36.77 -21.95 -15.17
N LYS A 512 35.70 -21.15 -15.26
CA LYS A 512 35.38 -20.32 -16.42
C LYS A 512 35.52 -18.83 -16.08
N LYS A 513 35.99 -18.02 -17.03
CA LYS A 513 35.98 -16.56 -16.90
C LYS A 513 34.58 -16.02 -17.21
N ILE A 514 33.91 -15.51 -16.20
CA ILE A 514 32.56 -14.95 -16.29
C ILE A 514 32.63 -13.42 -16.31
N ARG A 515 31.89 -12.80 -17.23
CA ARG A 515 31.71 -11.35 -17.28
C ARG A 515 30.59 -10.95 -16.33
N LEU A 516 30.88 -10.05 -15.40
CA LEU A 516 29.91 -9.50 -14.47
C LEU A 516 29.21 -8.29 -15.08
N THR A 517 27.91 -8.20 -14.85
CA THR A 517 27.08 -7.06 -15.27
C THR A 517 27.00 -6.06 -14.12
N LEU A 518 27.36 -4.81 -14.38
CA LEU A 518 27.21 -3.75 -13.38
C LEU A 518 25.75 -3.69 -12.94
N TRP A 519 25.48 -3.88 -11.66
CA TRP A 519 24.14 -3.82 -11.10
C TRP A 519 23.73 -2.35 -10.93
N PRO A 520 22.79 -1.84 -11.74
CA PRO A 520 22.37 -0.47 -11.64
C PRO A 520 21.64 -0.25 -10.31
N GLN A 521 21.96 0.85 -9.65
CA GLN A 521 21.13 1.33 -8.57
C GLN A 521 19.76 1.75 -9.13
N TRP A 522 18.71 1.45 -8.39
CA TRP A 522 17.36 1.84 -8.74
C TRP A 522 17.20 3.36 -8.77
N TRP A 523 16.61 3.89 -9.85
CA TRP A 523 16.29 5.31 -9.99
C TRP A 523 14.90 5.49 -10.63
N ALA A 524 14.17 6.52 -10.20
CA ALA A 524 12.78 6.75 -10.63
C ALA A 524 12.62 6.94 -12.15
N GLY A 525 13.64 7.51 -12.81
CA GLY A 525 13.71 7.70 -14.27
C GLY A 525 14.49 6.62 -15.05
N TRP A 526 15.14 5.67 -14.37
CA TRP A 526 15.82 4.50 -14.95
C TRP A 526 15.51 3.27 -14.09
N ARG A 527 14.35 2.68 -14.35
CA ARG A 527 13.80 1.55 -13.61
C ARG A 527 14.41 0.24 -14.09
N LYS A 528 15.70 0.06 -13.82
CA LYS A 528 16.46 -1.11 -14.25
C LYS A 528 16.69 -2.08 -13.10
N ARG A 529 16.69 -3.37 -13.43
CA ARG A 529 17.12 -4.47 -12.57
C ARG A 529 18.20 -5.30 -13.24
N VAL A 530 18.94 -6.07 -12.45
CA VAL A 530 19.73 -7.19 -12.98
C VAL A 530 18.83 -8.40 -13.09
N VAL A 531 18.95 -9.12 -14.20
CA VAL A 531 18.32 -10.41 -14.42
C VAL A 531 19.43 -11.46 -14.40
N PHE A 532 19.35 -12.37 -13.44
CA PHE A 532 20.22 -13.55 -13.37
C PHE A 532 19.76 -14.57 -14.39
N GLY A 533 20.68 -15.14 -15.16
CA GLY A 533 20.36 -16.09 -16.23
C GLY A 533 21.38 -17.21 -16.33
N ASN A 534 21.06 -18.19 -17.18
CA ASN A 534 21.81 -19.44 -17.29
C ASN A 534 23.32 -19.26 -17.53
N GLY A 535 24.11 -20.17 -16.97
CA GLY A 535 25.57 -20.15 -17.04
C GLY A 535 26.21 -18.89 -16.42
N GLY A 536 25.53 -18.22 -15.50
CA GLY A 536 26.00 -17.00 -14.85
C GLY A 536 25.92 -15.75 -15.72
N LYS A 537 25.16 -15.79 -16.82
CA LYS A 537 25.04 -14.69 -17.78
C LYS A 537 23.98 -13.68 -17.33
N ASN A 538 24.43 -12.67 -16.59
CA ASN A 538 23.56 -11.62 -16.08
C ASN A 538 23.32 -10.52 -17.12
N ARG A 539 22.10 -9.98 -17.18
CA ARG A 539 21.73 -8.89 -18.09
C ARG A 539 20.95 -7.79 -17.39
N LYS A 540 20.98 -6.57 -17.93
CA LYS A 540 20.14 -5.47 -17.46
C LYS A 540 18.79 -5.55 -18.15
N ARG A 541 17.69 -5.34 -17.42
CA ARG A 541 16.34 -5.27 -17.99
C ARG A 541 15.57 -4.10 -17.39
N ASP A 542 14.77 -3.44 -18.21
CA ASP A 542 13.82 -2.40 -17.79
C ASP A 542 12.57 -3.05 -17.16
N THR A 543 11.95 -2.39 -16.18
CA THR A 543 10.72 -2.85 -15.53
C THR A 543 9.44 -2.24 -16.13
N GLY A 544 9.48 -1.71 -17.36
CA GLY A 544 8.37 -1.01 -18.00
C GLY A 544 7.06 -1.80 -18.10
N TYR A 545 7.13 -3.12 -18.33
CA TYR A 545 5.94 -4.00 -18.37
C TYR A 545 5.17 -4.01 -17.04
N MET A 546 5.89 -3.97 -15.90
CA MET A 546 5.32 -3.96 -14.55
C MET A 546 4.60 -2.64 -14.21
N LYS A 547 4.71 -1.62 -15.08
CA LYS A 547 4.08 -0.31 -14.84
C LYS A 547 2.56 -0.43 -14.83
N TRP A 548 1.96 -1.22 -15.71
CA TRP A 548 0.50 -1.32 -15.83
C TRP A 548 -0.08 -2.22 -14.73
N THR A 549 0.41 -3.46 -14.61
CA THR A 549 -0.06 -4.43 -13.61
C THR A 549 0.13 -3.90 -12.19
N CYS A 550 1.32 -3.39 -11.85
CA CYS A 550 1.53 -2.86 -10.51
C CYS A 550 0.83 -1.53 -10.24
N THR A 551 0.38 -0.78 -11.26
CA THR A 551 -0.49 0.39 -11.02
C THR A 551 -1.86 -0.05 -10.53
N PHE A 552 -2.40 -1.14 -11.07
CA PHE A 552 -3.66 -1.73 -10.61
C PHE A 552 -3.59 -2.15 -9.13
N TRP A 553 -2.63 -3.01 -8.78
CA TRP A 553 -2.43 -3.48 -7.39
C TRP A 553 -2.12 -2.33 -6.43
N ASN A 554 -1.45 -1.28 -6.94
CA ASN A 554 -1.22 -0.06 -6.18
C ASN A 554 -2.50 0.73 -5.89
N ARG A 555 -3.40 0.84 -6.88
CA ARG A 555 -4.64 1.59 -6.76
C ARG A 555 -5.58 0.93 -5.75
N LEU A 556 -5.70 -0.40 -5.79
CA LEU A 556 -6.51 -1.15 -4.82
C LEU A 556 -6.17 -0.75 -3.39
N SER A 557 -4.89 -0.78 -3.04
CA SER A 557 -4.45 -0.52 -1.67
C SER A 557 -4.40 0.97 -1.26
N THR A 558 -4.69 1.94 -2.14
CA THR A 558 -4.75 3.39 -1.79
C THR A 558 -6.15 3.98 -1.88
N TYR A 559 -6.99 3.49 -2.79
CA TYR A 559 -8.34 4.00 -3.00
C TYR A 559 -9.34 3.35 -2.01
N LEU A 560 -9.22 2.04 -1.73
CA LEU A 560 -10.03 1.36 -0.72
C LEU A 560 -9.89 2.00 0.67
N LYS A 561 -8.69 2.41 1.08
CA LYS A 561 -8.44 3.04 2.40
C LYS A 561 -9.17 4.38 2.61
N LYS A 562 -9.52 5.11 1.55
CA LYS A 562 -10.23 6.39 1.65
C LYS A 562 -11.74 6.29 1.39
N TYR A 563 -12.17 5.33 0.57
CA TYR A 563 -13.55 5.30 0.05
C TYR A 563 -14.24 3.94 0.09
N GLY A 564 -13.54 2.84 0.41
CA GLY A 564 -14.10 1.48 0.47
C GLY A 564 -14.53 0.86 -0.87
N ILE A 565 -14.18 1.49 -2.01
CA ILE A 565 -14.50 1.10 -3.41
C ILE A 565 -13.58 1.89 -4.34
N LYS A 566 -13.26 1.48 -5.58
CA LYS A 566 -12.18 2.05 -6.45
C LYS A 566 -12.64 2.96 -7.61
N ALA A 567 -11.88 4.01 -7.99
CA ALA A 567 -12.07 4.73 -9.27
C ALA A 567 -10.76 5.23 -9.92
N SER A 568 -10.65 5.10 -11.25
CA SER A 568 -9.46 5.39 -12.08
C SER A 568 -9.32 6.85 -12.56
N SER A 569 -10.26 7.75 -12.24
CA SER A 569 -10.44 9.05 -12.90
C SER A 569 -10.01 10.29 -12.08
N GLY A 570 -8.88 10.23 -11.38
CA GLY A 570 -8.38 11.30 -10.48
C GLY A 570 -8.76 12.73 -10.92
N SER A 571 -9.20 13.55 -9.95
CA SER A 571 -10.00 14.78 -10.09
C SER A 571 -9.49 15.89 -11.04
N GLY A 572 -8.30 15.73 -11.64
CA GLY A 572 -7.75 16.64 -12.65
C GLY A 572 -8.16 16.31 -14.09
N TRP A 573 -8.40 15.03 -14.42
CA TRP A 573 -8.89 14.61 -15.74
C TRP A 573 -10.42 14.45 -15.79
N SER A 574 -11.06 14.32 -14.62
CA SER A 574 -12.52 14.29 -14.54
C SER A 574 -13.15 15.56 -15.11
N SER A 575 -12.56 16.74 -14.92
CA SER A 575 -13.23 18.01 -15.25
C SER A 575 -13.56 18.18 -16.73
N ALA A 576 -12.73 17.70 -17.66
CA ALA A 576 -12.97 17.86 -19.10
C ALA A 576 -13.89 16.77 -19.66
N CYS A 577 -13.64 15.49 -19.34
CA CYS A 577 -14.44 14.36 -19.81
C CYS A 577 -15.86 14.38 -19.22
N GLU A 578 -16.01 14.76 -17.96
CA GLU A 578 -17.30 14.88 -17.29
C GLU A 578 -18.13 16.04 -17.87
N THR A 579 -17.48 17.15 -18.20
CA THR A 579 -18.16 18.32 -18.77
C THR A 579 -18.82 18.00 -20.11
N ILE A 580 -18.14 17.27 -21.00
CA ILE A 580 -18.68 16.88 -22.31
C ILE A 580 -19.94 16.01 -22.13
N ALA A 581 -19.87 14.99 -21.27
CA ALA A 581 -21.01 14.11 -21.00
C ALA A 581 -22.20 14.88 -20.39
N ARG A 582 -21.94 15.76 -19.42
CA ARG A 582 -22.96 16.61 -18.79
C ARG A 582 -23.64 17.51 -19.82
N VAL A 583 -22.89 18.16 -20.72
CA VAL A 583 -23.44 19.05 -21.75
C VAL A 583 -24.25 18.27 -22.79
N ALA A 584 -23.76 17.12 -23.25
CA ALA A 584 -24.49 16.27 -24.20
C ALA A 584 -25.83 15.79 -23.63
N ALA A 585 -25.82 15.24 -22.40
CA ALA A 585 -27.04 14.81 -21.72
C ALA A 585 -27.98 15.99 -21.43
N GLY A 586 -27.43 17.13 -21.02
CA GLY A 586 -28.16 18.37 -20.80
C GLY A 586 -28.89 18.87 -22.04
N ALA A 587 -28.29 18.77 -23.23
CA ALA A 587 -28.94 19.15 -24.48
C ALA A 587 -30.17 18.28 -24.80
N VAL A 588 -30.09 16.98 -24.52
CA VAL A 588 -31.23 16.06 -24.66
C VAL A 588 -32.33 16.41 -23.66
N ALA A 589 -31.95 16.62 -22.39
CA ALA A 589 -32.88 17.01 -21.33
C ALA A 589 -33.56 18.35 -21.64
N GLU A 590 -32.81 19.37 -22.08
CA GLU A 590 -33.34 20.68 -22.47
C GLU A 590 -34.35 20.55 -23.62
N LYS A 591 -34.01 19.78 -24.67
CA LYS A 591 -34.90 19.54 -25.83
C LYS A 591 -36.20 18.85 -25.40
N TRP A 592 -36.11 17.83 -24.55
CA TRP A 592 -37.27 17.14 -24.02
C TRP A 592 -38.14 18.06 -23.16
N LEU A 593 -37.54 18.77 -22.21
CA LEU A 593 -38.21 19.74 -21.34
C LEU A 593 -38.92 20.84 -22.14
N ARG A 594 -38.27 21.35 -23.20
CA ARG A 594 -38.85 22.35 -24.10
C ARG A 594 -40.04 21.80 -24.88
N LYS A 595 -39.91 20.61 -25.48
CA LYS A 595 -40.97 20.02 -26.32
C LYS A 595 -42.16 19.50 -25.52
N ALA A 596 -41.91 18.83 -24.39
CA ALA A 596 -42.95 18.17 -23.61
C ALA A 596 -43.60 19.08 -22.57
N TYR A 597 -42.86 20.05 -22.02
CA TYR A 597 -43.33 20.88 -20.91
C TYR A 597 -43.25 22.38 -21.18
N GLY A 598 -42.73 22.80 -22.34
CA GLY A 598 -42.54 24.21 -22.68
C GLY A 598 -41.48 24.92 -21.82
N VAL A 599 -40.67 24.18 -21.05
CA VAL A 599 -39.64 24.75 -20.19
C VAL A 599 -38.59 25.43 -21.05
N ASP A 600 -38.22 26.64 -20.66
CA ASP A 600 -37.19 27.40 -21.35
C ASP A 600 -36.09 27.83 -20.39
N ILE A 601 -34.86 27.67 -20.86
CA ILE A 601 -33.64 27.68 -20.07
C ILE A 601 -32.65 28.58 -20.79
N VAL A 602 -32.18 29.62 -20.10
CA VAL A 602 -31.20 30.58 -20.64
C VAL A 602 -30.20 30.98 -19.55
N ALA A 603 -28.90 30.87 -19.82
CA ALA A 603 -27.85 31.52 -19.04
C ALA A 603 -27.08 32.56 -19.85
N PHE A 604 -26.48 33.49 -19.13
CA PHE A 604 -25.59 34.49 -19.69
C PHE A 604 -24.56 34.95 -18.67
N VAL A 605 -23.47 35.54 -19.16
CA VAL A 605 -22.44 36.13 -18.31
C VAL A 605 -22.94 37.47 -17.77
N SER A 606 -22.98 37.58 -16.44
CA SER A 606 -23.51 38.74 -15.72
C SER A 606 -22.45 39.57 -15.02
N SER A 607 -21.25 39.01 -14.80
CA SER A 607 -20.09 39.79 -14.38
C SER A 607 -18.78 39.08 -14.73
N VAL A 608 -17.72 39.85 -14.95
CA VAL A 608 -16.33 39.39 -14.95
C VAL A 608 -15.53 40.39 -14.11
N GLY A 609 -14.92 39.93 -13.03
CA GLY A 609 -14.29 40.79 -12.03
C GLY A 609 -15.23 41.87 -11.50
N LYS A 610 -14.80 43.13 -11.62
CA LYS A 610 -15.57 44.32 -11.19
C LYS A 610 -16.60 44.80 -12.23
N ILE A 611 -16.57 44.27 -13.46
CA ILE A 611 -17.50 44.67 -14.52
C ILE A 611 -18.77 43.84 -14.35
N LYS A 612 -19.89 44.52 -14.09
CA LYS A 612 -21.19 43.90 -13.83
C LYS A 612 -22.21 44.38 -14.87
N LEU A 613 -23.11 43.47 -15.27
CA LEU A 613 -24.25 43.81 -16.13
C LEU A 613 -25.35 44.57 -15.38
N PHE A 614 -25.49 44.29 -14.08
CA PHE A 614 -26.41 44.95 -13.19
C PHE A 614 -25.61 45.63 -12.07
N ASP A 615 -25.86 46.91 -11.85
CA ASP A 615 -25.25 47.67 -10.75
C ASP A 615 -25.63 47.07 -9.39
N ASP A 616 -24.91 47.44 -8.31
CA ASP A 616 -25.07 46.83 -6.98
C ASP A 616 -26.47 47.03 -6.39
N ILE A 617 -27.33 46.05 -6.65
CA ILE A 617 -28.71 46.01 -6.20
C ILE A 617 -28.83 44.95 -5.12
N LYS A 618 -29.52 45.33 -4.03
CA LYS A 618 -29.81 44.47 -2.87
C LYS A 618 -30.41 43.12 -3.28
N SER A 619 -31.21 43.07 -4.35
CA SER A 619 -31.68 41.84 -4.99
C SER A 619 -31.93 41.99 -6.51
N LEU A 620 -31.50 41.00 -7.31
CA LEU A 620 -31.88 40.96 -8.74
C LEU A 620 -33.39 40.87 -8.95
N SER A 621 -34.10 40.17 -8.04
CA SER A 621 -35.56 40.03 -8.12
C SER A 621 -36.31 41.35 -7.96
N SER A 622 -35.63 42.41 -7.52
CA SER A 622 -36.16 43.78 -7.43
C SER A 622 -35.65 44.72 -8.53
N ASN A 623 -34.81 44.25 -9.46
CA ASN A 623 -34.26 45.07 -10.53
C ASN A 623 -35.21 45.10 -11.75
N PRO A 624 -35.76 46.27 -12.14
CA PRO A 624 -36.65 46.38 -13.30
C PRO A 624 -36.01 45.91 -14.62
N LYS A 625 -34.73 46.25 -14.85
CA LYS A 625 -33.99 45.83 -16.05
C LYS A 625 -33.76 44.33 -16.09
N PHE A 626 -33.59 43.69 -14.92
CA PHE A 626 -33.49 42.24 -14.85
C PHE A 626 -34.85 41.57 -15.11
N LEU A 627 -35.94 42.11 -14.54
CA LEU A 627 -37.29 41.57 -14.74
C LEU A 627 -37.72 41.65 -16.21
N GLU A 628 -37.41 42.75 -16.89
CA GLU A 628 -37.64 42.89 -18.34
C GLU A 628 -36.82 41.87 -19.15
N LEU A 629 -35.56 41.67 -18.80
CA LEU A 629 -34.68 40.68 -19.43
C LEU A 629 -35.15 39.24 -19.16
N VAL A 630 -35.69 38.98 -17.97
CA VAL A 630 -36.21 37.67 -17.57
C VAL A 630 -37.35 37.22 -18.47
N ASP A 631 -38.16 38.10 -19.02
CA ASP A 631 -39.29 37.69 -19.87
C ASP A 631 -38.94 37.59 -21.37
N THR A 632 -37.88 38.28 -21.81
CA THR A 632 -37.62 38.51 -23.23
C THR A 632 -36.35 37.82 -23.77
N LEU A 633 -35.36 37.54 -22.93
CA LEU A 633 -34.05 37.05 -23.38
C LEU A 633 -34.10 35.59 -23.85
N THR A 634 -33.64 35.31 -25.07
CA THR A 634 -33.51 33.94 -25.62
C THR A 634 -32.04 33.51 -25.72
N ARG A 635 -31.80 32.20 -25.83
CA ARG A 635 -30.46 31.64 -26.04
C ARG A 635 -29.81 32.17 -27.33
N ASP A 636 -30.56 32.19 -28.43
CA ASP A 636 -30.07 32.72 -29.71
C ASP A 636 -29.62 34.17 -29.56
N LYS A 637 -30.38 34.97 -28.80
CA LYS A 637 -30.00 36.35 -28.52
C LYS A 637 -28.75 36.46 -27.65
N VAL A 638 -28.51 35.54 -26.72
CA VAL A 638 -27.26 35.49 -25.93
C VAL A 638 -26.06 35.11 -26.80
N ASP A 639 -26.24 34.15 -27.71
CA ASP A 639 -25.18 33.68 -28.60
C ASP A 639 -24.79 34.70 -29.68
N GLU A 640 -25.64 35.70 -29.98
CA GLU A 640 -25.21 36.88 -30.74
C GLU A 640 -24.07 37.68 -30.05
N PHE A 641 -23.88 37.50 -28.73
CA PHE A 641 -22.85 38.20 -27.94
C PHE A 641 -21.60 37.35 -27.69
N LEU A 642 -21.25 36.44 -28.60
CA LEU A 642 -19.98 35.70 -28.57
C LEU A 642 -18.77 36.66 -28.72
N PRO A 643 -17.61 36.33 -28.11
CA PRO A 643 -17.30 35.09 -27.39
C PRO A 643 -17.74 35.09 -25.92
N VAL A 644 -18.18 36.23 -25.36
CA VAL A 644 -18.40 36.39 -23.91
C VAL A 644 -19.78 35.91 -23.44
N ARG A 645 -20.82 35.99 -24.27
CA ARG A 645 -22.23 35.70 -23.92
C ARG A 645 -22.81 36.62 -22.84
N CYS A 646 -22.51 37.92 -22.94
CA CYS A 646 -23.10 38.97 -22.09
C CYS A 646 -24.07 39.82 -22.93
N PRO A 647 -25.38 39.91 -22.61
CA PRO A 647 -26.41 40.51 -23.47
C PRO A 647 -26.42 42.05 -23.40
N ASN A 648 -25.26 42.67 -23.59
CA ASN A 648 -25.07 44.10 -23.70
C ASN A 648 -23.74 44.36 -24.42
N ALA A 649 -23.79 44.95 -25.62
CA ALA A 649 -22.61 45.11 -26.48
C ALA A 649 -21.49 45.94 -25.81
N THR A 650 -21.84 47.03 -25.13
CA THR A 650 -20.88 47.91 -24.46
C THR A 650 -20.17 47.20 -23.31
N ILE A 651 -20.90 46.45 -22.48
CA ILE A 651 -20.33 45.70 -21.35
C ILE A 651 -19.56 44.49 -21.86
N MET A 652 -20.05 43.80 -22.88
CA MET A 652 -19.36 42.67 -23.50
C MET A 652 -17.99 43.10 -24.01
N LYS A 653 -17.88 44.25 -24.69
CA LYS A 653 -16.59 44.77 -25.15
C LYS A 653 -15.63 45.05 -24.00
N ARG A 654 -16.11 45.69 -22.93
CA ARG A 654 -15.30 45.93 -21.72
C ARG A 654 -14.84 44.62 -21.05
N ILE A 655 -15.67 43.57 -21.07
CA ILE A 655 -15.31 42.25 -20.55
C ILE A 655 -14.27 41.58 -21.45
N GLU A 656 -14.42 41.67 -22.77
CA GLU A 656 -13.45 41.17 -23.73
C GLU A 656 -12.08 41.83 -23.51
N ASP A 657 -12.05 43.17 -23.41
CA ASP A 657 -10.81 43.93 -23.22
C ASP A 657 -10.08 43.56 -21.93
N ILE A 658 -10.79 43.33 -20.81
CA ILE A 658 -10.15 42.90 -19.55
C ILE A 658 -9.67 41.44 -19.61
N ILE A 659 -10.39 40.55 -20.29
CA ILE A 659 -9.97 39.15 -20.46
C ILE A 659 -8.69 39.09 -21.31
N THR A 660 -8.66 39.82 -22.43
CA THR A 660 -7.46 39.93 -23.29
C THR A 660 -6.29 40.52 -22.53
N LYS A 661 -6.51 41.62 -21.78
CA LYS A 661 -5.45 42.23 -20.97
C LYS A 661 -4.86 41.28 -19.92
N LEU A 662 -5.67 40.40 -19.33
CA LEU A 662 -5.18 39.44 -18.33
C LEU A 662 -4.54 38.21 -18.97
N HIS A 663 -5.05 37.77 -20.12
CA HIS A 663 -4.39 36.78 -20.95
C HIS A 663 -2.94 37.19 -21.26
N ASP A 664 -2.74 38.42 -21.72
CA ASP A 664 -1.42 38.95 -22.06
C ASP A 664 -0.52 39.12 -20.83
N LYS A 665 -1.12 39.25 -19.64
CA LYS A 665 -0.42 39.26 -18.35
C LYS A 665 -0.25 37.87 -17.75
N HIS A 666 -0.61 36.80 -18.46
CA HIS A 666 -0.57 35.43 -17.95
C HIS A 666 -1.38 35.20 -16.67
N ASP A 667 -2.42 35.99 -16.45
CA ASP A 667 -3.25 35.98 -15.24
C ASP A 667 -4.70 35.61 -15.56
N SER A 668 -5.52 35.41 -14.53
CA SER A 668 -6.92 35.03 -14.69
C SER A 668 -7.87 35.79 -13.78
N ILE A 669 -9.14 35.83 -14.15
CA ILE A 669 -10.18 36.54 -13.40
C ILE A 669 -11.43 35.70 -13.20
N SER A 670 -12.13 35.99 -12.11
CA SER A 670 -13.42 35.39 -11.76
C SER A 670 -14.58 36.01 -12.52
N GLY A 671 -15.75 35.41 -12.39
CA GLY A 671 -16.98 36.03 -12.86
C GLY A 671 -18.23 35.27 -12.43
N THR A 672 -19.37 35.70 -12.94
CA THR A 672 -20.69 35.21 -12.54
C THR A 672 -21.55 34.90 -13.75
N VAL A 673 -22.09 33.69 -13.81
CA VAL A 673 -23.18 33.33 -14.74
C VAL A 673 -24.51 33.57 -14.05
N THR A 674 -25.42 34.28 -14.72
CA THR A 674 -26.82 34.37 -14.31
C THR A 674 -27.65 33.46 -15.19
N TYR A 675 -28.62 32.80 -14.58
CA TYR A 675 -29.41 31.78 -15.22
C TYR A 675 -30.90 31.97 -14.92
N ILE A 676 -31.73 31.74 -15.93
CA ILE A 676 -33.17 31.94 -15.94
C ILE A 676 -33.83 30.64 -16.41
N ILE A 677 -34.82 30.17 -15.65
CA ILE A 677 -35.72 29.12 -16.10
C ILE A 677 -37.14 29.68 -16.14
N ARG A 678 -37.85 29.41 -17.22
CA ARG A 678 -39.25 29.80 -17.42
C ARG A 678 -40.11 28.57 -17.56
N ARG A 679 -41.39 28.73 -17.20
CA ARG A 679 -42.43 27.70 -17.37
C ARG A 679 -42.05 26.37 -16.69
N CYS A 680 -41.48 26.45 -15.47
CA CYS A 680 -41.28 25.26 -14.62
C CYS A 680 -42.61 24.54 -14.41
N PRO A 681 -42.62 23.21 -14.50
CA PRO A 681 -43.67 22.39 -13.94
C PRO A 681 -43.77 22.60 -12.43
N SER A 682 -45.00 22.55 -11.92
CA SER A 682 -45.28 22.77 -10.51
C SER A 682 -44.83 21.59 -9.63
N SER A 683 -44.52 21.88 -8.37
CA SER A 683 -44.30 20.91 -7.29
C SER A 683 -43.05 20.04 -7.44
N LEU A 684 -42.01 20.56 -8.10
CA LEU A 684 -40.74 19.84 -8.27
C LEU A 684 -39.88 19.85 -6.99
N GLY A 685 -39.31 18.70 -6.62
CA GLY A 685 -38.49 18.53 -5.41
C GLY A 685 -39.24 17.89 -4.24
N LYS A 686 -38.60 17.82 -3.07
CA LYS A 686 -39.15 17.23 -1.84
C LYS A 686 -39.32 18.29 -0.74
N PRO A 687 -40.27 18.11 0.20
CA PRO A 687 -40.46 19.02 1.33
C PRO A 687 -39.27 18.98 2.32
N TYR A 688 -38.59 17.84 2.41
CA TYR A 688 -37.46 17.59 3.31
C TYR A 688 -36.22 17.14 2.53
N LEU A 689 -35.04 17.68 2.91
CA LEU A 689 -33.69 17.49 2.33
C LEU A 689 -33.54 17.86 0.84
N ASN A 690 -34.30 17.24 -0.06
CA ASN A 690 -34.16 17.38 -1.51
C ASN A 690 -35.11 18.45 -2.10
N LYS A 691 -35.14 19.63 -1.46
CA LYS A 691 -35.85 20.80 -2.01
C LYS A 691 -35.26 21.15 -3.38
N LEU A 692 -36.07 21.63 -4.33
CA LEU A 692 -35.58 21.95 -5.69
C LEU A 692 -34.35 22.87 -5.67
N LYS A 693 -34.36 23.88 -4.79
CA LYS A 693 -33.21 24.77 -4.59
C LYS A 693 -31.94 24.04 -4.11
N ALA A 694 -32.08 23.01 -3.28
CA ALA A 694 -30.96 22.23 -2.77
C ALA A 694 -30.39 21.33 -3.87
N LEU A 695 -31.27 20.71 -4.68
CA LEU A 695 -30.85 19.90 -5.84
C LEU A 695 -30.11 20.76 -6.88
N LEU A 696 -30.65 21.93 -7.22
CA LEU A 696 -29.98 22.88 -8.12
C LEU A 696 -28.65 23.38 -7.54
N THR A 697 -28.60 23.68 -6.24
CA THR A 697 -27.36 24.08 -5.58
C THR A 697 -26.32 22.97 -5.65
N HIS A 698 -26.71 21.73 -5.32
CA HIS A 698 -25.82 20.57 -5.36
C HIS A 698 -25.26 20.33 -6.77
N ALA A 699 -26.14 20.29 -7.78
CA ALA A 699 -25.76 20.12 -9.18
C ALA A 699 -24.81 21.20 -9.65
N ILE A 700 -25.10 22.47 -9.37
CA ILE A 700 -24.28 23.59 -9.82
C ILE A 700 -22.96 23.69 -9.04
N MET A 701 -22.97 23.48 -7.73
CA MET A 701 -21.75 23.52 -6.91
C MET A 701 -20.80 22.34 -7.22
N SER A 702 -21.29 21.28 -7.85
CA SER A 702 -20.46 20.19 -8.38
C SER A 702 -19.62 20.59 -9.60
N ILE A 703 -19.91 21.71 -10.27
CA ILE A 703 -19.13 22.19 -11.41
C ILE A 703 -17.78 22.71 -10.87
N PRO A 704 -16.63 22.24 -11.40
CA PRO A 704 -15.31 22.70 -10.98
C PRO A 704 -15.21 24.23 -11.00
N THR A 705 -14.47 24.81 -10.06
CA THR A 705 -14.27 26.28 -9.88
C THR A 705 -15.48 27.08 -9.39
N THR A 706 -16.65 26.47 -9.22
CA THR A 706 -17.80 27.12 -8.58
C THR A 706 -17.52 27.41 -7.10
N LYS A 707 -17.86 28.62 -6.64
CA LYS A 707 -17.67 29.05 -5.25
C LYS A 707 -18.92 29.59 -4.56
N GLY A 708 -20.00 29.80 -5.31
CA GLY A 708 -21.23 30.31 -4.72
C GLY A 708 -22.42 30.15 -5.63
N PHE A 709 -23.57 29.91 -4.99
CA PHE A 709 -24.87 29.78 -5.62
C PHE A 709 -25.85 30.72 -4.91
N LYS A 710 -26.46 31.64 -5.65
CA LYS A 710 -27.35 32.67 -5.11
C LYS A 710 -28.72 32.58 -5.80
N ILE A 711 -29.77 32.29 -5.05
CA ILE A 711 -31.13 32.08 -5.56
C ILE A 711 -32.06 33.23 -5.15
N SER A 712 -32.83 33.77 -6.09
CA SER A 712 -33.85 34.82 -5.82
C SER A 712 -33.31 35.97 -4.94
N SER A 713 -34.02 36.35 -3.87
CA SER A 713 -33.64 37.41 -2.92
C SER A 713 -32.33 37.15 -2.17
N SER A 714 -31.78 35.92 -2.22
CA SER A 714 -30.45 35.57 -1.73
C SER A 714 -30.20 36.07 -0.28
N VAL A 715 -29.02 36.60 0.02
CA VAL A 715 -28.62 37.12 1.35
C VAL A 715 -29.57 38.22 1.84
N HIS A 716 -30.06 39.08 0.94
CA HIS A 716 -30.97 40.17 1.31
C HIS A 716 -32.32 39.66 1.84
N GLY A 717 -32.78 38.48 1.41
CA GLY A 717 -33.98 37.86 1.98
C GLY A 717 -33.82 37.48 3.46
N ALA A 718 -32.60 37.20 3.92
CA ALA A 718 -32.32 36.91 5.33
C ALA A 718 -32.37 38.16 6.23
N GLU A 719 -32.28 39.35 5.62
CA GLU A 719 -32.36 40.65 6.32
C GLU A 719 -33.80 41.19 6.38
N MET A 720 -34.73 40.56 5.67
CA MET A 720 -36.13 40.99 5.61
C MET A 720 -36.97 40.40 6.73
N ARG A 721 -37.90 41.20 7.26
CA ARG A 721 -38.95 40.68 8.15
C ARG A 721 -39.90 39.78 7.37
N ARG A 722 -40.38 38.71 8.00
CA ARG A 722 -41.32 37.76 7.40
C ARG A 722 -42.61 38.40 6.89
N SER A 723 -43.09 39.49 7.51
CA SER A 723 -44.25 40.26 7.03
C SER A 723 -44.05 40.91 5.67
N ILE A 724 -42.79 41.20 5.31
CA ILE A 724 -42.39 41.82 4.04
C ILE A 724 -41.94 40.75 3.04
N HIS A 725 -41.26 39.69 3.50
CA HIS A 725 -40.83 38.53 2.69
C HIS A 725 -41.88 37.42 2.66
N ASN A 726 -43.17 37.76 2.73
CA ASN A 726 -44.26 36.79 2.64
C ASN A 726 -44.67 36.57 1.18
N ASN A 727 -45.12 35.37 0.84
CA ASN A 727 -45.66 35.04 -0.48
C ASN A 727 -47.15 34.73 -0.36
N PRO A 728 -48.03 35.75 -0.22
CA PRO A 728 -49.46 35.51 -0.10
C PRO A 728 -50.01 34.90 -1.40
N PHE A 729 -50.92 33.96 -1.24
CA PHE A 729 -51.76 33.50 -2.34
C PHE A 729 -52.78 34.58 -2.65
N VAL A 730 -52.85 35.02 -3.90
CA VAL A 730 -53.82 36.00 -4.36
C VAL A 730 -54.69 35.37 -5.44
N SER A 731 -56.01 35.50 -5.30
CA SER A 731 -56.97 35.13 -6.35
C SER A 731 -56.85 36.13 -7.50
N ASN A 732 -56.68 35.67 -8.73
CA ASN A 732 -56.66 36.55 -9.89
C ASN A 732 -58.02 36.47 -10.64
N PRO A 733 -58.86 37.51 -10.63
CA PRO A 733 -59.98 37.60 -11.55
C PRO A 733 -59.45 37.97 -12.94
N ALA A 734 -59.96 37.32 -13.98
CA ALA A 734 -59.44 37.38 -15.36
C ALA A 734 -59.58 38.75 -16.07
N THR A 735 -59.97 39.83 -15.38
CA THR A 735 -60.17 41.17 -15.95
C THR A 735 -60.07 42.25 -14.88
N ALA A 736 -58.88 42.79 -14.63
CA ALA A 736 -58.75 44.07 -13.92
C ALA A 736 -57.49 44.81 -14.37
N LYS A 737 -57.68 46.06 -14.83
CA LYS A 737 -56.60 47.02 -15.10
C LYS A 737 -55.82 47.29 -13.80
N ALA A 738 -54.53 47.54 -14.00
CA ALA A 738 -53.56 47.89 -12.97
C ALA A 738 -54.12 48.93 -11.99
N THR A 739 -54.19 48.56 -10.71
CA THR A 739 -54.29 49.55 -9.63
C THR A 739 -53.32 49.16 -8.52
N THR A 740 -52.43 50.13 -8.24
CA THR A 740 -51.51 50.30 -7.11
C THR A 740 -51.60 49.31 -5.96
N LEU A 741 -50.54 48.49 -5.77
CA LEU A 741 -50.20 47.85 -4.49
C LEU A 741 -48.68 47.63 -4.38
N SER A 742 -48.08 48.34 -3.42
CA SER A 742 -46.76 48.21 -2.77
C SER A 742 -45.57 47.63 -3.56
N ALA A 743 -44.54 48.48 -3.72
CA ALA A 743 -43.21 48.15 -4.22
C ALA A 743 -42.67 46.79 -3.72
N GLY A 744 -42.44 45.85 -4.65
CA GLY A 744 -41.72 44.61 -4.36
C GLY A 744 -42.02 43.39 -5.23
N VAL A 745 -43.07 43.41 -6.07
CA VAL A 745 -43.48 42.19 -6.80
C VAL A 745 -43.66 42.48 -8.29
N GLY A 746 -42.75 41.95 -9.11
CA GLY A 746 -42.86 41.95 -10.57
C GLY A 746 -43.99 41.02 -11.06
N ILE A 747 -44.77 41.53 -12.01
CA ILE A 747 -45.89 40.85 -12.68
C ILE A 747 -45.36 40.02 -13.85
N THR A 748 -45.69 38.72 -13.90
CA THR A 748 -45.76 37.96 -15.16
C THR A 748 -46.95 36.99 -15.14
N ARG A 749 -47.62 36.87 -16.29
CA ARG A 749 -48.92 36.24 -16.61
C ARG A 749 -49.17 34.82 -16.05
N VAL A 750 -50.45 34.55 -15.82
CA VAL A 750 -51.13 33.41 -15.16
C VAL A 750 -50.86 32.03 -15.79
N VAL A 751 -50.31 31.08 -15.01
CA VAL A 751 -50.81 29.69 -14.78
C VAL A 751 -50.33 29.24 -13.39
N SER A 752 -51.27 28.81 -12.52
CA SER A 752 -51.15 28.10 -11.21
C SER A 752 -50.03 28.46 -10.21
N ARG A 753 -50.35 29.26 -9.18
CA ARG A 753 -49.51 29.45 -7.97
C ARG A 753 -50.02 28.61 -6.79
N VAL A 754 -49.39 27.45 -6.56
CA VAL A 754 -49.43 26.69 -5.29
C VAL A 754 -48.32 27.24 -4.38
N ALA A 755 -48.45 27.25 -3.05
CA ALA A 755 -47.30 27.26 -2.15
C ALA A 755 -46.75 25.84 -2.17
N SER A 756 -45.83 25.66 -3.08
CA SER A 756 -44.93 24.53 -3.15
C SER A 756 -43.68 25.07 -3.87
N PRO A 757 -42.66 24.28 -4.20
CA PRO A 757 -41.50 24.72 -4.97
C PRO A 757 -41.86 25.03 -6.44
N THR A 758 -42.67 26.07 -6.68
CA THR A 758 -43.54 26.24 -7.87
C THR A 758 -43.33 27.54 -8.67
N ALA A 759 -42.17 28.19 -8.53
CA ALA A 759 -41.68 29.13 -9.54
C ALA A 759 -40.24 28.77 -9.86
N CYS A 760 -39.94 28.56 -11.14
CA CYS A 760 -38.60 28.19 -11.56
C CYS A 760 -37.61 29.30 -11.16
N PRO A 761 -36.60 29.00 -10.35
CA PRO A 761 -35.79 30.04 -9.75
C PRO A 761 -34.76 30.60 -10.74
N SER A 762 -34.67 31.92 -10.83
CA SER A 762 -33.46 32.56 -11.35
C SER A 762 -32.35 32.50 -10.29
N PHE A 763 -31.14 32.14 -10.70
CA PHE A 763 -30.00 32.08 -9.79
C PHE A 763 -28.71 32.59 -10.45
N ARG A 764 -27.73 32.92 -9.59
CA ARG A 764 -26.38 33.30 -9.97
C ARG A 764 -25.38 32.30 -9.47
N VAL A 765 -24.39 32.02 -10.31
CA VAL A 765 -23.30 31.09 -10.04
C VAL A 765 -22.00 31.86 -10.12
N THR A 766 -21.27 31.94 -9.02
CA THR A 766 -19.98 32.64 -8.96
C THR A 766 -18.85 31.64 -9.10
N PHE A 767 -17.93 31.90 -10.02
CA PHE A 767 -16.75 31.08 -10.29
C PHE A 767 -15.51 31.80 -9.77
N LYS A 768 -14.61 31.07 -9.10
CA LYS A 768 -13.28 31.60 -8.80
C LYS A 768 -12.43 31.69 -10.07
N PRO A 769 -11.34 32.48 -10.07
CA PRO A 769 -10.37 32.39 -11.14
C PRO A 769 -9.84 30.95 -11.28
N PRO A 770 -9.58 30.47 -12.50
CA PRO A 770 -8.88 29.21 -12.75
C PRO A 770 -7.59 29.11 -11.93
N ALA A 771 -7.30 27.94 -11.37
CA ALA A 771 -6.09 27.77 -10.56
C ALA A 771 -4.81 27.73 -11.43
N THR A 772 -4.96 27.47 -12.73
CA THR A 772 -3.86 27.26 -13.65
C THR A 772 -3.60 28.54 -14.45
N ILE A 773 -2.70 29.39 -13.95
CA ILE A 773 -2.20 30.57 -14.66
C ILE A 773 -0.79 30.32 -15.18
N SER A 774 -0.35 31.00 -16.25
CA SER A 774 0.99 30.79 -16.83
C SER A 774 2.10 31.50 -16.07
N GLN A 775 1.78 32.09 -14.92
CA GLN A 775 2.76 32.64 -14.00
C GLN A 775 3.23 31.54 -13.05
N ASP A 776 4.54 31.49 -12.82
CA ASP A 776 5.13 30.67 -11.78
C ASP A 776 4.55 31.06 -10.43
N GLN A 777 4.07 30.07 -9.66
CA GLN A 777 3.48 30.30 -8.35
C GLN A 777 4.37 29.67 -7.27
N THR A 778 4.64 30.44 -6.22
CA THR A 778 5.28 29.88 -5.03
C THR A 778 4.25 29.05 -4.26
N THR A 779 4.57 27.79 -4.02
CA THR A 779 3.72 26.81 -3.33
C THR A 779 4.57 25.96 -2.39
N ALA A 780 3.95 25.27 -1.44
CA ALA A 780 4.66 24.24 -0.69
C ALA A 780 5.02 23.06 -1.60
N ARG A 781 6.18 22.45 -1.36
CA ARG A 781 6.55 21.16 -1.96
C ARG A 781 5.68 20.05 -1.36
N TYR A 782 5.48 18.96 -2.11
CA TYR A 782 4.63 17.84 -1.67
C TYR A 782 5.11 17.15 -0.38
N ASP A 783 6.36 17.35 0.00
CA ASP A 783 6.99 16.84 1.22
C ASP A 783 6.96 17.83 2.40
N ALA A 784 6.30 18.99 2.24
CA ALA A 784 6.24 20.09 3.19
C ALA A 784 7.62 20.66 3.63
N SER A 785 8.69 20.37 2.89
CA SER A 785 10.07 20.77 3.22
C SER A 785 10.37 22.26 3.06
N GLY A 786 9.41 23.03 2.54
CA GLY A 786 9.52 24.47 2.32
C GLY A 786 8.81 24.91 1.04
N GLU A 787 9.16 26.10 0.58
CA GLU A 787 8.62 26.69 -0.65
C GLU A 787 9.22 26.03 -1.92
N GLY A 788 8.42 25.98 -2.97
CA GLY A 788 8.71 25.44 -4.29
C GLY A 788 7.94 26.22 -5.36
N VAL A 789 8.25 25.99 -6.63
CA VAL A 789 7.64 26.72 -7.75
C VAL A 789 6.75 25.78 -8.55
N LEU A 790 5.47 26.10 -8.65
CA LEU A 790 4.53 25.47 -9.56
C LEU A 790 4.54 26.25 -10.89
N ALA A 791 5.16 25.64 -11.91
CA ALA A 791 5.22 26.17 -13.28
C ALA A 791 4.34 25.32 -14.21
N PRO A 792 3.01 25.54 -14.23
CA PRO A 792 2.09 24.74 -15.03
C PRO A 792 2.34 25.00 -16.53
N LYS A 793 2.51 23.93 -17.32
CA LYS A 793 2.70 23.99 -18.78
C LYS A 793 1.40 23.59 -19.50
N GLY A 794 0.89 24.40 -20.42
CA GLY A 794 -0.27 24.05 -21.24
C GLY A 794 -1.07 25.24 -21.75
N ARG A 795 -2.28 24.98 -22.27
CA ARG A 795 -3.24 26.02 -22.65
C ARG A 795 -3.94 26.52 -21.38
N HIS A 796 -3.89 27.84 -21.13
CA HIS A 796 -4.49 28.47 -19.97
C HIS A 796 -5.72 29.28 -20.36
N ASP A 797 -6.71 29.26 -19.48
CA ASP A 797 -7.95 30.00 -19.68
C ASP A 797 -7.94 31.26 -18.79
N PRO A 798 -7.84 32.47 -19.37
CA PRO A 798 -7.84 33.73 -18.60
C PRO A 798 -9.18 33.98 -17.89
N ASN A 799 -10.25 33.34 -18.38
CA ASN A 799 -11.56 33.32 -17.74
C ASN A 799 -12.39 32.10 -18.21
N VAL A 800 -13.04 31.41 -17.27
CA VAL A 800 -13.84 30.20 -17.55
C VAL A 800 -15.32 30.49 -17.81
N VAL A 801 -15.80 31.69 -17.45
CA VAL A 801 -17.22 32.01 -17.34
C VAL A 801 -17.96 31.99 -18.68
N PRO A 802 -17.39 32.49 -19.81
CA PRO A 802 -18.01 32.36 -21.13
C PRO A 802 -18.32 30.93 -21.55
N ARG A 803 -17.46 29.98 -21.18
CA ARG A 803 -17.65 28.53 -21.42
C ARG A 803 -18.54 27.88 -20.38
N ALA A 804 -18.59 28.40 -19.16
CA ALA A 804 -19.45 27.88 -18.11
C ALA A 804 -20.95 28.02 -18.41
N VAL A 805 -21.35 28.95 -19.29
CA VAL A 805 -22.76 29.17 -19.68
C VAL A 805 -23.47 27.87 -20.07
N CYS A 806 -22.94 27.14 -21.06
CA CYS A 806 -23.57 25.90 -21.54
C CYS A 806 -23.53 24.77 -20.49
N ILE A 807 -22.52 24.75 -19.63
CA ILE A 807 -22.40 23.76 -18.54
C ILE A 807 -23.48 24.01 -17.48
N VAL A 808 -23.70 25.27 -17.11
CA VAL A 808 -24.72 25.68 -16.15
C VAL A 808 -26.13 25.38 -16.69
N GLU A 809 -26.38 25.66 -17.98
CA GLU A 809 -27.64 25.30 -18.65
C GLU A 809 -27.88 23.80 -18.62
N ALA A 810 -26.88 23.00 -18.99
CA ALA A 810 -26.96 21.56 -19.01
C ALA A 810 -27.26 20.97 -17.63
N MET A 811 -26.53 21.40 -16.60
CA MET A 811 -26.73 20.92 -15.23
C MET A 811 -28.10 21.28 -14.68
N ALA A 812 -28.60 22.48 -14.99
CA ALA A 812 -29.93 22.90 -14.59
C ALA A 812 -31.02 22.11 -15.33
N ALA A 813 -30.90 21.91 -16.65
CA ALA A 813 -31.81 21.09 -17.44
C ALA A 813 -31.88 19.65 -16.92
N LEU A 814 -30.72 19.03 -16.64
CA LEU A 814 -30.64 17.69 -16.04
C LEU A 814 -31.35 17.64 -14.69
N THR A 815 -31.13 18.65 -13.84
CA THR A 815 -31.75 18.70 -12.51
C THR A 815 -33.27 18.81 -12.59
N ILE A 816 -33.80 19.66 -13.48
CA ILE A 816 -35.25 19.79 -13.70
C ILE A 816 -35.83 18.50 -14.27
N ALA A 817 -35.15 17.90 -15.25
CA ALA A 817 -35.57 16.65 -15.87
C ALA A 817 -35.67 15.51 -14.84
N VAL A 818 -34.65 15.33 -14.00
CA VAL A 818 -34.63 14.31 -12.94
C VAL A 818 -35.72 14.57 -11.91
N ALA A 819 -35.89 15.82 -11.48
CA ALA A 819 -36.96 16.17 -10.54
C ALA A 819 -38.35 15.87 -11.10
N LEU A 820 -38.54 16.09 -12.39
CA LEU A 820 -39.81 15.85 -13.09
C LEU A 820 -40.07 14.35 -13.30
N MET A 821 -39.08 13.58 -13.76
CA MET A 821 -39.21 12.12 -13.86
C MET A 821 -39.56 11.48 -12.52
N ALA A 822 -38.92 11.93 -11.43
CA ALA A 822 -39.23 11.47 -10.08
C ALA A 822 -40.67 11.82 -9.65
N GLN A 823 -41.20 12.96 -10.10
CA GLN A 823 -42.59 13.35 -9.84
C GLN A 823 -43.58 12.48 -10.63
N HIS A 824 -43.30 12.21 -11.91
CA HIS A 824 -44.12 11.32 -12.74
C HIS A 824 -44.13 9.88 -12.21
N ALA A 825 -42.98 9.37 -11.75
CA ALA A 825 -42.91 8.04 -11.13
C ALA A 825 -43.85 7.92 -9.92
N ARG A 826 -43.95 8.97 -9.08
CA ARG A 826 -44.88 8.99 -7.95
C ARG A 826 -46.33 9.05 -8.40
N GLN A 827 -46.64 9.88 -9.39
CA GLN A 827 -48.00 9.98 -9.93
C GLN A 827 -48.44 8.65 -10.56
N MET A 828 -47.57 7.99 -11.33
CA MET A 828 -47.83 6.67 -11.88
C MET A 828 -47.98 5.61 -10.78
N GLY A 829 -47.11 5.61 -9.77
CA GLY A 829 -47.24 4.70 -8.62
C GLY A 829 -48.58 4.87 -7.89
N MET A 830 -49.05 6.11 -7.70
CA MET A 830 -50.38 6.37 -7.13
C MET A 830 -51.51 5.88 -8.04
N MET A 831 -51.41 6.06 -9.37
CA MET A 831 -52.41 5.56 -10.32
C MET A 831 -52.44 4.03 -10.38
N ILE A 832 -51.29 3.35 -10.34
CA ILE A 832 -51.20 1.88 -10.32
C ILE A 832 -51.76 1.34 -8.99
N ALA A 833 -51.38 1.94 -7.86
CA ALA A 833 -51.91 1.55 -6.55
C ALA A 833 -53.42 1.83 -6.39
N ALA A 834 -53.96 2.79 -7.15
CA ALA A 834 -55.39 3.06 -7.22
C ALA A 834 -56.14 2.14 -8.20
N ALA A 835 -55.46 1.59 -9.21
CA ALA A 835 -56.03 0.62 -10.17
C ALA A 835 -56.00 -0.83 -9.64
N GLY A 836 -55.18 -1.12 -8.63
CA GLY A 836 -55.13 -2.41 -7.93
C GLY A 836 -56.00 -2.47 -6.66
N ARG A 837 -56.71 -1.40 -6.32
CA ARG A 837 -57.84 -1.39 -5.38
C ARG A 837 -59.13 -1.31 -6.18
#